data_AF-A0A0F4YKQ6-F1
#
_entry.id   AF-A0A0F4YKQ6-F1
#
_cell.length_a   1.000
_cell.length_b   1.000
_cell.length_c   1.000
_cell.angle_alpha   90.00
_cell.angle_beta   90.00
_cell.angle_gamma   90.00
#
_symmetry.space_group_name_H-M   'P 1'
#
loop_
_entity.id
_entity.type
_entity.pdbx_description
1 polymer ?
#
loop_
_entity_poly.entity_id
_entity_poly.type
_entity_poly.pdbx_seq_one_letter_code
_entity_poly.pdbx_strand_id
1 'polypeptide(L)'
;MEPDPLIPQSAWLLAQASVAAGHKTLCQFASTLRIPGRQQKMTKNNDIPLTIGPGRDGALSSYTGFLSAFEQEQSLTSAFESWEATMRELPSLLRQGRAHKAICNLPSLLPELARLEERYLSRAAIVISSLLHSFVYEMRNLGHDSSTIDLPDNLMAAWDYVSSQLGRPQTVRMIADDMLNNIRRLPGPSVCLSTEYFDMQEERMSVGLQVEMEEAFAPALEMMTNVQKNILACDDCAIMKELGGIAERIIACAAAFCSVSFRHGQDGFDPVFWGKTYPEIGRPLRSGGLTNSGVNSPLFHALDSFLGTIDPTDDLHEQQIARRVLLPHPIRRFIEELEDPRYSIRSYVEWSGSPAVAASFHAVLQTYAWFLERHRVRAISAISIAIASGRPRTAGGAQQDRLKIPLDEMLNRQMQGAIERRLRGLPQTLTAKVVSVALAGRKATSLTLLFPCPLPVEAGDRIQIWPRSRVGPLEMAQVQRIVGEKLEAADLAALQDALASRDLRPLVTMERRPGISAQVLLDTLPVLRPRHYTVTQVEANVDGLAQRVVLTVAHCEGFSAEFLRRSVPGQLLTTRLIPEPRFRLPADDKIPLLLIAQGAGVGPFLGFLRKRALRSNGNVGAVTLVLGAREPEDVPYREELAVLSQRLPLTVHLALSRSEGCTIQRGEESRWDRVMKAPDILVSLEADIKTQCKEKGAHIYVCGSVGFGSSVRSTLLGMDVIDESRYHEDCFGGHAPVVTRREVTVAELARHNKPDSLWMAIDGIVYDLTTFAESHPGGLKTLIESAGTVADRRFYLVHSGDYSQGIITQIAQFAIGPLREGNLSPSRIQKLSQIVQAQNILSNNTSCAPGRKMPFFIYCDSLLVSRKDLERIARNVQDNTVPSGLFNELEKLFTDLRTASWQFLANALDTPLPERENKVLSTYSTHWAEFDALFEELKDLCCDNSSDDDEHNDNDENFVTRFDTILRTNIAKMMESVKNGIQALTCEPLMGGQN
;
A
#
# COMPACT_ATOMS: atom_id res chain seq x y z
N MET A 1 17.05 -42.62 0.13
CA MET A 1 16.37 -42.85 -1.17
C MET A 1 16.81 -41.72 -2.06
N GLU A 2 17.57 -42.00 -3.12
CA GLU A 2 17.77 -41.01 -4.19
C GLU A 2 16.40 -40.65 -4.79
N PRO A 3 16.15 -39.38 -5.15
CA PRO A 3 14.86 -38.98 -5.69
C PRO A 3 14.64 -39.60 -7.07
N ASP A 4 13.49 -40.24 -7.23
CA ASP A 4 12.97 -40.73 -8.50
C ASP A 4 12.83 -39.53 -9.47
N PRO A 5 13.40 -39.57 -10.70
CA PRO A 5 13.30 -38.48 -11.68
C PRO A 5 11.87 -38.13 -12.10
N LEU A 6 10.86 -38.89 -11.65
CA LEU A 6 9.44 -38.68 -11.97
C LEU A 6 8.71 -37.71 -11.01
N ILE A 7 9.31 -37.29 -9.89
CA ILE A 7 8.65 -36.40 -8.92
C ILE A 7 9.54 -35.18 -8.66
N PRO A 8 9.05 -33.94 -8.89
CA PRO A 8 9.79 -32.73 -8.52
C PRO A 8 10.16 -32.74 -7.04
N GLN A 9 11.42 -32.42 -6.71
CA GLN A 9 11.92 -32.47 -5.34
C GLN A 9 11.15 -31.50 -4.43
N SER A 10 10.77 -30.33 -4.93
CA SER A 10 9.85 -29.37 -4.29
C SER A 10 8.54 -30.03 -3.82
N ALA A 11 7.92 -30.87 -4.66
CA ALA A 11 6.68 -31.57 -4.35
C ALA A 11 6.87 -32.60 -3.24
N TRP A 12 7.98 -33.34 -3.29
CA TRP A 12 8.34 -34.31 -2.26
C TRP A 12 8.59 -33.62 -0.91
N LEU A 13 9.32 -32.49 -0.91
CA LEU A 13 9.56 -31.69 0.29
C LEU A 13 8.27 -31.17 0.91
N LEU A 14 7.37 -30.58 0.11
CA LEU A 14 6.09 -30.07 0.59
C LEU A 14 5.21 -31.19 1.14
N ALA A 15 5.15 -32.35 0.47
CA ALA A 15 4.37 -33.50 0.91
C ALA A 15 4.90 -34.06 2.23
N GLN A 16 6.21 -34.25 2.37
CA GLN A 16 6.83 -34.71 3.62
C GLN A 16 6.55 -33.76 4.77
N ALA A 17 6.76 -32.46 4.55
CA ALA A 17 6.56 -31.44 5.58
C ALA A 17 5.07 -31.36 5.99
N SER A 18 4.15 -31.52 5.03
CA SER A 18 2.71 -31.59 5.31
C SER A 18 2.36 -32.81 6.15
N VAL A 19 2.78 -34.03 5.76
CA VAL A 19 2.50 -35.24 6.55
C VAL A 19 3.05 -35.13 7.97
N ALA A 20 4.27 -34.62 8.11
CA ALA A 20 4.89 -34.35 9.41
C ALA A 20 4.05 -33.35 10.24
N ALA A 21 3.53 -32.31 9.57
CA ALA A 21 2.67 -31.33 10.19
C ALA A 21 1.38 -31.98 10.73
N GLY A 22 0.64 -32.70 9.87
CA GLY A 22 -0.60 -33.37 10.25
C GLY A 22 -0.46 -34.40 11.38
N HIS A 23 0.61 -35.21 11.37
CA HIS A 23 0.84 -36.23 12.41
C HIS A 23 1.06 -35.60 13.80
N LYS A 24 1.85 -34.51 13.88
CA LYS A 24 2.10 -33.83 15.14
C LYS A 24 0.85 -33.08 15.64
N THR A 25 -0.01 -32.60 14.74
CA THR A 25 -1.31 -31.99 15.09
C THR A 25 -2.18 -33.04 15.77
N LEU A 26 -2.28 -34.24 15.20
CA LEU A 26 -3.00 -35.36 15.80
C LEU A 26 -2.44 -35.73 17.18
N CYS A 27 -1.11 -35.77 17.36
CA CYS A 27 -0.50 -36.04 18.67
C CYS A 27 -0.80 -34.94 19.70
N GLN A 28 -0.73 -33.66 19.33
CA GLN A 28 -1.06 -32.54 20.22
C GLN A 28 -2.55 -32.54 20.60
N PHE A 29 -3.45 -32.75 19.64
CA PHE A 29 -4.89 -32.91 19.89
C PHE A 29 -5.19 -34.12 20.79
N ALA A 30 -4.51 -35.25 20.58
CA ALA A 30 -4.65 -36.43 21.44
C ALA A 30 -4.09 -36.21 22.86
N SER A 31 -3.11 -35.32 23.03
CA SER A 31 -2.56 -34.97 24.34
C SER A 31 -3.42 -33.95 25.12
N THR A 32 -4.12 -33.06 24.40
CA THR A 32 -5.04 -32.06 24.98
C THR A 32 -6.42 -32.65 25.24
N LEU A 33 -6.89 -33.57 24.39
CA LEU A 33 -8.05 -34.42 24.67
C LEU A 33 -7.59 -35.60 25.53
N ARG A 34 -7.58 -35.44 26.87
CA ARG A 34 -7.55 -36.60 27.78
C ARG A 34 -8.84 -37.41 27.60
N ILE A 35 -8.90 -38.23 26.55
CA ILE A 35 -9.89 -39.29 26.41
C ILE A 35 -9.44 -40.42 27.35
N PRO A 36 -10.16 -40.71 28.43
CA PRO A 36 -9.79 -41.80 29.33
C PRO A 36 -9.99 -43.13 28.59
N GLY A 37 -8.89 -43.86 28.38
CA GLY A 37 -8.94 -45.29 28.04
C GLY A 37 -8.78 -45.62 26.56
N ARG A 38 -7.54 -45.57 26.05
CA ARG A 38 -6.96 -46.62 25.18
C ARG A 38 -5.49 -46.31 24.93
N GLN A 39 -4.61 -46.90 25.74
CA GLN A 39 -3.21 -47.06 25.35
C GLN A 39 -3.14 -48.12 24.26
N GLN A 40 -3.22 -47.71 22.99
CA GLN A 40 -2.64 -48.51 21.91
C GLN A 40 -1.19 -48.07 21.73
N LYS A 41 -0.28 -48.98 22.07
CA LYS A 41 1.15 -48.89 21.73
C LYS A 41 1.28 -48.72 20.21
N MET A 42 1.50 -47.50 19.74
CA MET A 42 2.13 -47.31 18.43
C MET A 42 3.58 -47.76 18.56
N THR A 43 3.92 -48.81 17.83
CA THR A 43 5.26 -49.38 17.76
C THR A 43 6.25 -48.38 17.17
N LYS A 44 7.35 -48.13 17.87
CA LYS A 44 8.53 -47.34 17.48
C LYS A 44 9.29 -47.97 16.29
N ASN A 45 8.70 -48.01 15.10
CA ASN A 45 9.35 -48.66 13.95
C ASN A 45 9.25 -47.88 12.64
N ASN A 46 9.36 -46.55 12.69
CA ASN A 46 9.61 -45.71 11.52
C ASN A 46 10.41 -44.45 11.95
N ASP A 47 11.64 -44.64 12.44
CA ASP A 47 12.63 -43.56 12.50
C ASP A 47 13.17 -43.33 11.08
N ILE A 48 12.33 -42.77 10.20
CA ILE A 48 12.83 -42.05 9.03
C ILE A 48 13.06 -40.62 9.55
N PRO A 49 14.30 -40.14 9.67
CA PRO A 49 14.53 -38.74 10.00
C PRO A 49 13.91 -37.91 8.87
N LEU A 50 12.77 -37.27 9.15
CA LEU A 50 12.18 -36.29 8.25
C LEU A 50 13.16 -35.12 8.16
N THR A 51 14.03 -35.16 7.16
CA THR A 51 15.03 -34.10 6.87
C THR A 51 14.37 -32.75 6.65
N ILE A 52 13.08 -32.72 6.27
CA ILE A 52 12.21 -31.54 6.18
C ILE A 52 10.88 -31.88 6.89
N GLY A 53 10.88 -31.75 8.21
CA GLY A 53 9.66 -31.68 9.04
C GLY A 53 9.25 -30.22 9.27
N PRO A 54 8.39 -29.91 10.26
CA PRO A 54 7.93 -28.54 10.55
C PRO A 54 9.01 -27.55 11.03
N GLY A 55 10.29 -27.84 10.77
CA GLY A 55 11.44 -27.06 11.16
C GLY A 55 11.60 -26.98 12.68
N ARG A 56 12.83 -26.77 13.12
CA ARG A 56 13.06 -26.14 14.44
C ARG A 56 12.83 -24.63 14.36
N ASP A 57 12.85 -24.08 13.14
CA ASP A 57 12.80 -22.67 12.79
C ASP A 57 12.09 -22.53 11.44
N GLY A 58 10.95 -21.83 11.40
CA GLY A 58 10.08 -21.75 10.23
C GLY A 58 9.36 -23.05 9.90
N ALA A 59 8.20 -22.95 9.25
CA ALA A 59 7.42 -24.12 8.85
C ALA A 59 7.24 -24.20 7.33
N LEU A 60 6.85 -25.39 6.86
CA LEU A 60 6.44 -25.64 5.49
C LEU A 60 5.29 -26.64 5.51
N SER A 61 4.14 -26.28 4.95
CA SER A 61 3.03 -27.22 4.74
C SER A 61 2.08 -26.74 3.64
N SER A 62 1.28 -27.65 3.11
CA SER A 62 0.21 -27.34 2.15
C SER A 62 -0.95 -26.53 2.76
N TYR A 63 -1.13 -26.57 4.08
CA TYR A 63 -2.26 -25.92 4.76
C TYR A 63 -1.91 -24.54 5.33
N THR A 64 -0.71 -24.37 5.86
CA THR A 64 -0.26 -23.11 6.49
C THR A 64 0.87 -22.42 5.73
N GLY A 65 1.29 -22.98 4.59
CA GLY A 65 2.34 -22.41 3.77
C GLY A 65 3.65 -22.35 4.55
N PHE A 66 4.17 -21.13 4.71
CA PHE A 66 5.41 -20.86 5.44
C PHE A 66 5.21 -20.54 6.93
N LEU A 67 3.96 -20.42 7.38
CA LEU A 67 3.62 -20.13 8.77
C LEU A 67 3.61 -21.39 9.61
N SER A 68 3.94 -21.24 10.90
CA SER A 68 3.89 -22.34 11.86
C SER A 68 2.53 -23.05 11.84
N ALA A 69 2.55 -24.35 11.56
CA ALA A 69 1.37 -25.21 11.56
C ALA A 69 0.87 -25.55 12.98
N PHE A 70 1.61 -25.16 14.01
CA PHE A 70 1.33 -25.44 15.41
C PHE A 70 1.40 -24.17 16.25
N GLU A 71 0.72 -24.20 17.39
CA GLU A 71 1.06 -23.30 18.48
C GLU A 71 2.50 -23.57 18.91
N GLN A 72 3.37 -22.59 18.68
CA GLN A 72 4.73 -22.57 19.20
C GLN A 72 4.67 -22.49 20.73
N GLU A 73 5.75 -22.96 21.38
CA GLU A 73 5.89 -22.83 22.83
C GLU A 73 5.81 -21.34 23.22
N GLN A 74 4.79 -21.02 24.01
CA GLN A 74 4.46 -19.63 24.35
C GLN A 74 5.41 -19.05 25.40
N SER A 75 6.07 -19.91 26.16
CA SER A 75 7.09 -19.55 27.14
C SER A 75 8.19 -20.60 27.17
N LEU A 76 9.39 -20.17 27.53
CA LEU A 76 10.46 -21.06 27.92
C LEU A 76 10.13 -21.77 29.24
N THR A 77 10.91 -22.80 29.57
CA THR A 77 10.78 -23.53 30.84
C THR A 77 11.09 -22.63 32.04
N SER A 78 10.70 -23.03 33.25
CA SER A 78 10.88 -22.25 34.47
C SER A 78 12.33 -21.82 34.77
N ALA A 79 13.32 -22.52 34.20
CA ALA A 79 14.73 -22.13 34.29
C ALA A 79 15.03 -20.75 33.65
N PHE A 80 14.17 -20.30 32.73
CA PHE A 80 14.31 -19.04 31.98
C PHE A 80 13.32 -17.96 32.45
N GLU A 81 12.70 -18.12 33.62
CA GLU A 81 11.70 -17.17 34.13
C GLU A 81 12.23 -15.73 34.19
N SER A 82 13.52 -15.53 34.48
CA SER A 82 14.13 -14.19 34.45
C SER A 82 14.06 -13.53 33.08
N TRP A 83 14.29 -14.29 32.00
CA TRP A 83 14.20 -13.78 30.63
C TRP A 83 12.74 -13.53 30.24
N GLU A 84 11.84 -14.47 30.53
CA GLU A 84 10.40 -14.33 30.22
C GLU A 84 9.73 -13.20 31.00
N ALA A 85 10.09 -12.99 32.28
CA ALA A 85 9.60 -11.87 33.08
C ALA A 85 10.04 -10.52 32.49
N THR A 86 11.31 -10.38 32.11
CA THR A 86 11.80 -9.16 31.44
C THR A 86 11.09 -8.93 30.11
N MET A 87 10.82 -10.00 29.34
CA MET A 87 10.04 -9.90 28.11
C MET A 87 8.60 -9.43 28.33
N ARG A 88 7.90 -9.92 29.37
CA ARG A 88 6.54 -9.46 29.70
C ARG A 88 6.52 -7.99 30.10
N GLU A 89 7.55 -7.50 30.78
CA GLU A 89 7.66 -6.11 31.22
C GLU A 89 8.28 -5.18 30.15
N LEU A 90 8.80 -5.74 29.05
CA LEU A 90 9.60 -5.03 28.05
C LEU A 90 8.95 -3.77 27.49
N PRO A 91 7.64 -3.76 27.09
CA PRO A 91 7.00 -2.53 26.62
C PRO A 91 7.03 -1.41 27.67
N SER A 92 6.82 -1.75 28.94
CA SER A 92 6.87 -0.78 30.04
C SER A 92 8.31 -0.31 30.31
N LEU A 93 9.27 -1.23 30.29
CA LEU A 93 10.69 -0.91 30.51
C LEU A 93 11.24 0.01 29.43
N LEU A 94 10.89 -0.21 28.16
CA LEU A 94 11.27 0.66 27.05
C LEU A 94 10.69 2.07 27.20
N ARG A 95 9.42 2.19 27.60
CA ARG A 95 8.78 3.49 27.88
C ARG A 95 9.43 4.25 29.04
N GLN A 96 10.00 3.51 29.99
CA GLN A 96 10.71 4.08 31.14
C GLN A 96 12.18 4.39 30.84
N GLY A 97 12.75 3.98 29.70
CA GLY A 97 14.19 4.08 29.46
C GLY A 97 15.02 3.21 30.41
N ARG A 98 14.49 2.04 30.75
CA ARG A 98 15.09 1.10 31.72
C ARG A 98 15.29 -0.31 31.18
N ALA A 99 14.97 -0.58 29.90
CA ALA A 99 15.17 -1.91 29.34
C ALA A 99 16.66 -2.30 29.38
N HIS A 100 17.58 -1.37 29.10
CA HIS A 100 19.01 -1.68 29.11
C HIS A 100 19.50 -2.16 30.49
N LYS A 101 19.05 -1.51 31.58
CA LYS A 101 19.39 -1.91 32.96
C LYS A 101 18.85 -3.29 33.31
N ALA A 102 17.61 -3.58 32.95
CA ALA A 102 17.01 -4.88 33.19
C ALA A 102 17.74 -5.99 32.43
N ILE A 103 18.08 -5.75 31.16
CA ILE A 103 18.74 -6.72 30.28
C ILE A 103 20.18 -7.02 30.74
N CYS A 104 20.96 -6.00 31.13
CA CYS A 104 22.31 -6.20 31.67
C CYS A 104 22.35 -7.06 32.94
N ASN A 105 21.28 -7.05 33.73
CA ASN A 105 21.20 -7.81 34.98
C ASN A 105 20.74 -9.27 34.78
N LEU A 106 20.47 -9.70 33.55
CA LEU A 106 20.02 -11.07 33.29
C LEU A 106 21.15 -12.09 33.53
N PRO A 107 20.84 -13.27 34.09
CA PRO A 107 21.83 -14.32 34.24
C PRO A 107 22.24 -14.90 32.87
N SER A 108 23.47 -15.41 32.78
CA SER A 108 23.87 -16.28 31.67
C SER A 108 23.27 -17.67 31.89
N LEU A 109 22.39 -18.09 30.98
CA LEU A 109 21.67 -19.37 31.05
C LEU A 109 22.09 -20.32 29.91
N LEU A 110 23.31 -20.17 29.38
CA LEU A 110 23.82 -21.01 28.30
C LEU A 110 23.86 -22.52 28.68
N PRO A 111 24.26 -22.94 29.90
CA PRO A 111 24.22 -24.35 30.29
C PRO A 111 22.80 -24.94 30.33
N GLU A 112 21.81 -24.17 30.77
CA GLU A 112 20.41 -24.54 30.78
C GLU A 112 19.87 -24.62 29.35
N LEU A 113 20.26 -23.67 28.50
CA LEU A 113 19.90 -23.61 27.08
C LEU A 113 20.46 -24.80 26.30
N ALA A 114 21.66 -25.27 26.66
CA ALA A 114 22.26 -26.46 26.07
C ALA A 114 21.49 -27.76 26.40
N ARG A 115 20.70 -27.78 27.48
CA ARG A 115 19.84 -28.91 27.88
C ARG A 115 18.38 -28.73 27.45
N LEU A 116 18.05 -27.60 26.84
CA LEU A 116 16.69 -27.25 26.47
C LEU A 116 16.20 -28.17 25.34
N GLU A 117 14.95 -28.65 25.45
CA GLU A 117 14.33 -29.45 24.39
C GLU A 117 14.20 -28.64 23.10
N GLU A 118 14.40 -29.30 21.96
CA GLU A 118 14.42 -28.64 20.65
C GLU A 118 13.18 -27.81 20.33
N ARG A 119 12.01 -28.20 20.86
CA ARG A 119 10.74 -27.50 20.65
C ARG A 119 10.71 -26.07 21.19
N TYR A 120 11.61 -25.71 22.10
CA TYR A 120 11.71 -24.35 22.65
C TYR A 120 12.74 -23.46 21.95
N LEU A 121 13.54 -23.99 21.01
CA LEU A 121 14.64 -23.23 20.40
C LEU A 121 14.15 -22.01 19.61
N SER A 122 13.02 -22.13 18.89
CA SER A 122 12.38 -20.99 18.22
C SER A 122 11.93 -19.91 19.20
N ARG A 123 11.32 -20.30 20.34
CA ARG A 123 10.94 -19.35 21.40
C ARG A 123 12.18 -18.67 22.00
N ALA A 124 13.25 -19.42 22.25
CA ALA A 124 14.50 -18.88 22.77
C ALA A 124 15.10 -17.85 21.81
N ALA A 125 15.09 -18.12 20.49
CA ALA A 125 15.55 -17.17 19.49
C ALA A 125 14.72 -15.86 19.49
N ILE A 126 13.40 -15.95 19.58
CA ILE A 126 12.49 -14.79 19.67
C ILE A 126 12.81 -13.97 20.92
N VAL A 127 12.94 -14.60 22.09
CA VAL A 127 13.21 -13.92 23.36
C VAL A 127 14.58 -13.23 23.32
N ILE A 128 15.64 -13.95 22.96
CA ILE A 128 17.00 -13.41 22.98
C ILE A 128 17.16 -12.28 21.94
N SER A 129 16.69 -12.48 20.70
CA SER A 129 16.78 -11.44 19.67
C SER A 129 15.97 -10.21 20.06
N SER A 130 14.82 -10.38 20.70
CA SER A 130 13.97 -9.26 21.11
C SER A 130 14.60 -8.42 22.22
N LEU A 131 15.20 -9.07 23.23
CA LEU A 131 15.92 -8.38 24.30
C LEU A 131 17.11 -7.61 23.75
N LEU A 132 17.97 -8.24 22.95
CA LEU A 132 19.17 -7.60 22.41
C LEU A 132 18.83 -6.41 21.49
N HIS A 133 17.82 -6.53 20.64
CA HIS A 133 17.39 -5.42 19.79
C HIS A 133 16.79 -4.26 20.60
N SER A 134 16.05 -4.56 21.68
CA SER A 134 15.53 -3.56 22.61
C SER A 134 16.64 -2.82 23.36
N PHE A 135 17.66 -3.57 23.83
CA PHE A 135 18.85 -3.00 24.46
C PHE A 135 19.52 -1.97 23.54
N VAL A 136 19.85 -2.37 22.31
CA VAL A 136 20.56 -1.48 21.39
C VAL A 136 19.67 -0.31 20.95
N TYR A 137 18.37 -0.52 20.76
CA TYR A 137 17.43 0.56 20.47
C TYR A 137 17.45 1.63 21.57
N GLU A 138 17.38 1.23 22.84
CA GLU A 138 17.42 2.17 23.97
C GLU A 138 18.78 2.86 24.12
N MET A 139 19.89 2.12 23.97
CA MET A 139 21.23 2.69 24.05
C MET A 139 21.49 3.77 22.99
N ARG A 140 20.99 3.59 21.76
CA ARG A 140 21.07 4.63 20.71
C ARG A 140 20.29 5.88 21.11
N ASN A 141 19.13 5.72 21.74
CA ASN A 141 18.29 6.82 22.19
C ASN A 141 18.90 7.59 23.38
N LEU A 142 19.71 6.91 24.19
CA LEU A 142 20.56 7.51 25.23
C LEU A 142 21.81 8.22 24.68
N GLY A 143 22.00 8.26 23.35
CA GLY A 143 23.08 9.01 22.70
C GLY A 143 24.36 8.19 22.43
N HIS A 144 24.35 6.88 22.67
CA HIS A 144 25.50 6.04 22.35
C HIS A 144 25.64 5.81 20.83
N ASP A 145 26.87 5.83 20.33
CA ASP A 145 27.16 5.49 18.93
C ASP A 145 26.93 3.99 18.69
N SER A 146 26.22 3.64 17.62
CA SER A 146 25.93 2.26 17.26
C SER A 146 27.17 1.41 17.02
N SER A 147 28.31 2.03 16.68
CA SER A 147 29.58 1.32 16.49
C SER A 147 30.30 0.96 17.79
N THR A 148 29.90 1.56 18.92
CA THR A 148 30.58 1.45 20.22
C THR A 148 29.70 0.87 21.32
N ILE A 149 28.48 0.43 21.01
CA ILE A 149 27.59 -0.23 21.98
C ILE A 149 28.12 -1.63 22.27
N ASP A 150 28.58 -1.85 23.50
CA ASP A 150 28.93 -3.18 24.01
C ASP A 150 27.67 -4.02 24.22
N LEU A 151 27.58 -5.16 23.52
CA LEU A 151 26.43 -6.07 23.61
C LEU A 151 26.55 -6.95 24.86
N PRO A 152 25.43 -7.29 25.55
CA PRO A 152 25.46 -8.19 26.70
C PRO A 152 25.97 -9.60 26.35
N ASP A 153 27.20 -9.93 26.77
CA ASP A 153 27.87 -11.22 26.48
C ASP A 153 27.05 -12.44 26.93
N ASN A 154 26.37 -12.31 28.08
CA ASN A 154 25.48 -13.31 28.65
C ASN A 154 24.36 -13.75 27.70
N LEU A 155 23.88 -12.85 26.83
CA LEU A 155 22.85 -13.12 25.83
C LEU A 155 23.43 -13.42 24.44
N MET A 156 24.54 -12.78 24.06
CA MET A 156 25.17 -13.00 22.76
C MET A 156 25.64 -14.44 22.57
N ALA A 157 26.30 -15.03 23.58
CA ALA A 157 26.74 -16.42 23.52
C ALA A 157 25.55 -17.40 23.42
N ALA A 158 24.45 -17.10 24.13
CA ALA A 158 23.21 -17.86 24.03
C ALA A 158 22.58 -17.75 22.63
N TRP A 159 22.63 -16.57 22.01
CA TRP A 159 22.07 -16.36 20.69
C TRP A 159 22.86 -17.08 19.60
N ASP A 160 24.19 -17.03 19.66
CA ASP A 160 25.07 -17.76 18.74
C ASP A 160 24.81 -19.28 18.86
N TYR A 161 24.66 -19.79 20.08
CA TYR A 161 24.31 -21.20 20.32
C TYR A 161 22.96 -21.56 19.69
N VAL A 162 21.89 -20.82 20.01
CA VAL A 162 20.54 -21.11 19.49
C VAL A 162 20.51 -21.00 17.97
N SER A 163 21.14 -19.97 17.40
CA SER A 163 21.21 -19.79 15.94
C SER A 163 21.89 -20.99 15.26
N SER A 164 22.99 -21.49 15.83
CA SER A 164 23.65 -22.71 15.36
C SER A 164 22.73 -23.94 15.46
N GLN A 165 22.03 -24.14 16.58
CA GLN A 165 21.11 -25.27 16.77
C GLN A 165 19.89 -25.23 15.84
N LEU A 166 19.44 -24.04 15.46
CA LEU A 166 18.38 -23.82 14.47
C LEU A 166 18.87 -23.96 13.02
N GLY A 167 20.18 -24.09 12.80
CA GLY A 167 20.76 -24.16 11.45
C GLY A 167 20.75 -22.80 10.72
N ARG A 168 20.70 -21.70 11.47
CA ARG A 168 20.76 -20.34 10.92
C ARG A 168 22.18 -20.05 10.43
N PRO A 169 22.37 -19.55 9.20
CA PRO A 169 23.71 -19.25 8.66
C PRO A 169 24.39 -18.08 9.39
N GLN A 170 23.64 -17.22 10.07
CA GLN A 170 24.14 -16.06 10.79
C GLN A 170 23.30 -15.80 12.04
N THR A 171 23.94 -15.30 13.09
CA THR A 171 23.29 -14.82 14.31
C THR A 171 22.74 -13.42 14.08
N VAL A 172 21.53 -13.37 13.53
CA VAL A 172 20.81 -12.14 13.18
C VAL A 172 19.33 -12.34 13.46
N ARG A 173 18.61 -11.23 13.65
CA ARG A 173 17.15 -11.25 13.74
C ARG A 173 16.58 -11.60 12.38
N MET A 174 15.79 -12.67 12.32
CA MET A 174 15.20 -13.21 11.09
C MET A 174 13.72 -12.90 10.99
N ILE A 175 13.15 -13.04 9.79
CA ILE A 175 11.70 -12.94 9.60
C ILE A 175 10.91 -13.99 10.41
N ALA A 176 11.58 -15.09 10.74
CA ALA A 176 11.02 -16.11 11.61
C ALA A 176 10.81 -15.64 13.05
N ASP A 177 11.69 -14.77 13.55
CA ASP A 177 11.59 -14.20 14.90
C ASP A 177 10.47 -13.16 14.99
N ASP A 178 10.21 -12.47 13.89
CA ASP A 178 9.23 -11.38 13.81
C ASP A 178 7.81 -11.90 13.58
N MET A 179 7.67 -12.89 12.70
CA MET A 179 6.39 -13.31 12.17
C MET A 179 6.22 -14.82 12.13
N LEU A 180 7.06 -15.56 11.38
CA LEU A 180 6.72 -16.95 11.01
C LEU A 180 6.54 -17.87 12.23
N ASN A 181 7.32 -17.64 13.29
CA ASN A 181 7.25 -18.39 14.55
C ASN A 181 6.61 -17.57 15.70
N ASN A 182 6.39 -16.27 15.53
CA ASN A 182 5.92 -15.37 16.59
C ASN A 182 4.39 -15.19 16.60
N ILE A 183 3.63 -16.21 16.19
CA ILE A 183 2.17 -16.15 16.07
C ILE A 183 1.47 -17.10 17.04
N ARG A 184 0.35 -16.62 17.58
CA ARG A 184 -0.62 -17.40 18.37
C ARG A 184 -1.96 -17.35 17.66
N ARG A 185 -2.54 -18.52 17.40
CA ARG A 185 -3.90 -18.63 16.84
C ARG A 185 -4.89 -18.66 18.00
N LEU A 186 -5.82 -17.71 18.05
CA LEU A 186 -6.92 -17.75 19.02
C LEU A 186 -8.12 -18.51 18.44
N PRO A 187 -9.08 -18.99 19.25
CA PRO A 187 -10.33 -19.55 18.73
C PRO A 187 -11.06 -18.52 17.85
N GLY A 188 -11.08 -18.77 16.52
CA GLY A 188 -11.61 -17.84 15.51
C GLY A 188 -10.56 -17.47 14.46
N PRO A 189 -10.82 -16.47 13.61
CA PRO A 189 -9.88 -16.01 12.56
C PRO A 189 -8.77 -15.09 13.09
N SER A 190 -8.66 -14.89 14.41
CA SER A 190 -7.74 -13.92 15.00
C SER A 190 -6.36 -14.53 15.27
N VAL A 191 -5.32 -13.92 14.68
CA VAL A 191 -3.91 -14.19 15.01
C VAL A 191 -3.38 -13.06 15.90
N CYS A 192 -2.66 -13.42 16.95
CA CYS A 192 -1.96 -12.48 17.83
C CYS A 192 -0.46 -12.78 17.83
N LEU A 193 0.34 -11.78 18.18
CA LEU A 193 1.77 -11.99 18.38
C LEU A 193 2.01 -12.70 19.72
N SER A 194 2.96 -13.63 19.73
CA SER A 194 3.40 -14.27 20.99
C SER A 194 4.25 -13.31 21.82
N THR A 195 4.86 -12.32 21.16
CA THR A 195 5.72 -11.31 21.76
C THR A 195 5.63 -10.01 20.97
N GLU A 196 5.52 -8.91 21.71
CA GLU A 196 5.43 -7.55 21.20
C GLU A 196 6.52 -6.69 21.84
N TYR A 197 7.03 -5.72 21.10
CA TYR A 197 8.07 -4.80 21.59
C TYR A 197 7.48 -3.61 22.34
N PHE A 198 6.46 -2.98 21.76
CA PHE A 198 5.96 -1.69 22.24
C PHE A 198 4.52 -1.72 22.74
N ASP A 199 3.83 -2.87 22.67
CA ASP A 199 2.37 -2.99 22.91
C ASP A 199 1.59 -1.98 22.04
N MET A 200 1.98 -1.87 20.77
CA MET A 200 1.45 -0.90 19.82
C MET A 200 0.58 -1.56 18.77
N GLN A 201 -0.50 -0.87 18.40
CA GLN A 201 -1.41 -1.34 17.35
C GLN A 201 -0.70 -1.45 15.99
N GLU A 202 0.20 -0.52 15.66
CA GLU A 202 0.90 -0.51 14.37
C GLU A 202 1.84 -1.72 14.20
N GLU A 203 2.44 -2.19 15.28
CA GLU A 203 3.23 -3.43 15.29
C GLU A 203 2.31 -4.63 14.99
N ARG A 204 1.22 -4.78 15.74
CA ARG A 204 0.23 -5.85 15.55
C ARG A 204 -0.35 -5.85 14.14
N MET A 205 -0.73 -4.69 13.62
CA MET A 205 -1.26 -4.54 12.26
C MET A 205 -0.20 -4.85 11.19
N SER A 206 1.04 -4.37 11.35
CA SER A 206 2.11 -4.60 10.37
C SER A 206 2.50 -6.07 10.25
N VAL A 207 2.55 -6.79 11.37
CA VAL A 207 2.90 -8.21 11.37
C VAL A 207 1.68 -9.04 10.99
N GLY A 208 0.49 -8.74 11.54
CA GLY A 208 -0.77 -9.39 11.18
C GLY A 208 -1.06 -9.34 9.68
N LEU A 209 -0.80 -8.19 9.04
CA LEU A 209 -0.93 -8.04 7.59
C LEU A 209 -0.06 -9.04 6.80
N GLN A 210 1.18 -9.23 7.22
CA GLN A 210 2.08 -10.17 6.56
C GLN A 210 1.65 -11.62 6.83
N VAL A 211 1.15 -11.93 8.02
CA VAL A 211 0.59 -13.26 8.35
C VAL A 211 -0.61 -13.55 7.45
N GLU A 212 -1.57 -12.64 7.34
CA GLU A 212 -2.75 -12.81 6.48
C GLU A 212 -2.37 -13.02 5.01
N MET A 213 -1.34 -12.31 4.53
CA MET A 213 -0.80 -12.52 3.19
C MET A 213 -0.19 -13.92 3.02
N GLU A 214 0.65 -14.37 3.95
CA GLU A 214 1.24 -15.72 3.91
C GLU A 214 0.17 -16.83 4.01
N GLU A 215 -0.88 -16.64 4.82
CA GLU A 215 -2.02 -17.56 4.90
C GLU A 215 -2.82 -17.59 3.58
N ALA A 216 -3.11 -16.42 3.02
CA ALA A 216 -3.78 -16.32 1.73
C ALA A 216 -2.96 -16.96 0.61
N PHE A 217 -1.62 -16.88 0.70
CA PHE A 217 -0.70 -17.44 -0.27
C PHE A 217 -0.48 -18.95 -0.12
N ALA A 218 -0.61 -19.51 1.09
CA ALA A 218 -0.28 -20.90 1.40
C ALA A 218 -0.72 -21.95 0.36
N PRO A 219 -1.97 -21.93 -0.17
CA PRO A 219 -2.40 -22.91 -1.17
C PRO A 219 -1.60 -22.85 -2.49
N ALA A 220 -1.02 -21.69 -2.83
CA ALA A 220 -0.23 -21.53 -4.04
C ALA A 220 1.01 -22.43 -4.05
N LEU A 221 1.57 -22.79 -2.89
CA LEU A 221 2.74 -23.67 -2.83
C LEU A 221 2.45 -25.05 -3.41
N GLU A 222 1.29 -25.63 -3.09
CA GLU A 222 0.87 -26.90 -3.66
C GLU A 222 0.61 -26.75 -5.17
N MET A 223 -0.08 -25.68 -5.57
CA MET A 223 -0.35 -25.38 -6.99
C MET A 223 0.95 -25.26 -7.81
N MET A 224 1.99 -24.59 -7.27
CA MET A 224 3.31 -24.50 -7.91
C MET A 224 3.94 -25.88 -8.13
N THR A 225 3.90 -26.75 -7.12
CA THR A 225 4.43 -28.11 -7.25
C THR A 225 3.60 -28.96 -8.21
N ASN A 226 2.29 -28.71 -8.31
CA ASN A 226 1.42 -29.37 -9.27
C ASN A 226 1.69 -28.90 -10.70
N VAL A 227 1.97 -27.61 -10.93
CA VAL A 227 2.46 -27.14 -12.23
C VAL A 227 3.72 -27.88 -12.65
N GLN A 228 4.71 -28.02 -11.76
CA GLN A 228 5.95 -28.75 -12.05
C GLN A 228 5.69 -30.24 -12.40
N LYS A 229 4.75 -30.90 -11.72
CA LYS A 229 4.32 -32.27 -12.09
C LYS A 229 3.60 -32.31 -13.44
N ASN A 230 2.73 -31.34 -13.70
CA ASN A 230 1.93 -31.30 -14.94
C ASN A 230 2.79 -30.93 -16.16
N ILE A 231 3.91 -30.22 -15.96
CA ILE A 231 4.95 -30.02 -16.98
C ILE A 231 5.53 -31.36 -17.43
N LEU A 232 5.84 -32.28 -16.51
CA LEU A 232 6.30 -33.63 -16.84
C LEU A 232 5.25 -34.43 -17.61
N ALA A 233 3.97 -34.23 -17.29
CA ALA A 233 2.86 -34.87 -17.97
C ALA A 233 2.46 -34.20 -19.30
N CYS A 234 3.01 -33.01 -19.59
CA CYS A 234 2.59 -32.15 -20.72
C CYS A 234 1.08 -31.86 -20.71
N ASP A 235 0.49 -31.66 -19.51
CA ASP A 235 -0.94 -31.37 -19.35
C ASP A 235 -1.19 -29.86 -19.28
N ASP A 236 -1.32 -29.25 -20.46
CA ASP A 236 -1.61 -27.82 -20.63
C ASP A 236 -2.86 -27.37 -19.85
N CYS A 237 -3.93 -28.17 -19.86
CA CYS A 237 -5.18 -27.85 -19.17
C CYS A 237 -4.98 -27.76 -17.65
N ALA A 238 -4.28 -28.74 -17.08
CA ALA A 238 -3.97 -28.75 -15.66
C ALA A 238 -3.01 -27.61 -15.28
N ILE A 239 -1.98 -27.33 -16.10
CA ILE A 239 -1.07 -26.20 -15.89
C ILE A 239 -1.85 -24.88 -15.84
N MET A 240 -2.72 -24.62 -16.82
CA MET A 240 -3.49 -23.37 -16.88
C MET A 240 -4.43 -23.20 -15.68
N LYS A 241 -5.04 -24.30 -15.21
CA LYS A 241 -5.90 -24.28 -14.03
C LYS A 241 -5.12 -23.90 -12.77
N GLU A 242 -3.96 -24.52 -12.55
CA GLU A 242 -3.10 -24.22 -11.41
C GLU A 242 -2.54 -22.79 -11.48
N LEU A 243 -2.13 -22.32 -12.66
CA LEU A 243 -1.71 -20.92 -12.87
C LEU A 243 -2.83 -19.92 -12.54
N GLY A 244 -4.06 -20.20 -12.96
CA GLY A 244 -5.23 -19.41 -12.59
C GLY A 244 -5.42 -19.34 -11.07
N GLY A 245 -5.31 -20.48 -10.39
CA GLY A 245 -5.38 -20.57 -8.93
C GLY A 245 -4.27 -19.77 -8.22
N ILE A 246 -3.04 -19.83 -8.72
CA ILE A 246 -1.92 -19.02 -8.22
C ILE A 246 -2.23 -17.53 -8.36
N ALA A 247 -2.75 -17.10 -9.52
CA ALA A 247 -3.14 -15.70 -9.72
C ALA A 247 -4.25 -15.25 -8.77
N GLU A 248 -5.23 -16.12 -8.48
CA GLU A 248 -6.24 -15.84 -7.43
C GLU A 248 -5.62 -15.68 -6.04
N ARG A 249 -4.62 -16.51 -5.69
CA ARG A 249 -3.91 -16.38 -4.40
C ARG A 249 -3.12 -15.07 -4.32
N ILE A 250 -2.49 -14.63 -5.41
CA ILE A 250 -1.82 -13.32 -5.48
C ILE A 250 -2.84 -12.19 -5.25
N ILE A 251 -4.03 -12.27 -5.84
CA ILE A 251 -5.10 -11.29 -5.63
C ILE A 251 -5.57 -11.29 -4.17
N ALA A 252 -5.69 -12.46 -3.54
CA ALA A 252 -6.03 -12.56 -2.12
C ALA A 252 -4.96 -11.92 -1.22
N CYS A 253 -3.68 -12.10 -1.53
CA CYS A 253 -2.58 -11.41 -0.84
C CYS A 253 -2.69 -9.88 -0.99
N ALA A 254 -2.98 -9.41 -2.20
CA ALA A 254 -3.18 -7.98 -2.45
C ALA A 254 -4.40 -7.43 -1.70
N ALA A 255 -5.48 -8.21 -1.60
CA ALA A 255 -6.67 -7.84 -0.84
C ALA A 255 -6.36 -7.70 0.66
N ALA A 256 -5.65 -8.67 1.24
CA ALA A 256 -5.15 -8.60 2.61
C ALA A 256 -4.28 -7.35 2.80
N PHE A 257 -3.26 -7.16 1.95
CA PHE A 257 -2.38 -5.99 2.00
C PHE A 257 -3.13 -4.65 1.93
N CYS A 258 -4.15 -4.57 1.08
CA CYS A 258 -4.95 -3.36 0.88
C CYS A 258 -6.06 -3.14 1.92
N SER A 259 -6.31 -4.10 2.81
CA SER A 259 -7.40 -4.04 3.81
C SER A 259 -7.12 -3.03 4.92
N VAL A 260 -5.85 -2.90 5.35
CA VAL A 260 -5.46 -2.00 6.44
C VAL A 260 -5.54 -0.55 5.97
N SER A 261 -6.18 0.34 6.72
CA SER A 261 -6.27 1.76 6.37
C SER A 261 -5.11 2.56 6.99
N PHE A 262 -4.47 3.45 6.22
CA PHE A 262 -3.44 4.36 6.71
C PHE A 262 -4.09 5.65 7.22
N ARG A 263 -4.55 5.64 8.47
CA ARG A 263 -5.20 6.77 9.14
C ARG A 263 -4.66 6.93 10.56
N HIS A 264 -4.72 8.17 11.06
CA HIS A 264 -4.45 8.45 12.46
C HIS A 264 -5.73 8.18 13.29
N GLY A 265 -5.59 7.61 14.49
CA GLY A 265 -6.70 7.41 15.42
C GLY A 265 -6.92 5.95 15.80
N GLN A 266 -7.94 5.71 16.64
CA GLN A 266 -8.33 4.36 17.03
C GLN A 266 -8.81 3.63 15.76
N ASP A 267 -8.27 2.44 15.50
CA ASP A 267 -8.55 1.59 14.32
C ASP A 267 -7.74 1.86 13.05
N GLY A 268 -6.84 2.86 13.03
CA GLY A 268 -5.96 3.17 11.90
C GLY A 268 -4.51 2.68 12.07
N PHE A 269 -3.82 2.46 10.95
CA PHE A 269 -2.36 2.25 10.95
C PHE A 269 -1.65 3.60 10.78
N ASP A 270 -0.88 4.03 11.78
CA ASP A 270 -0.14 5.29 11.72
C ASP A 270 1.32 5.08 11.23
N PRO A 271 1.67 5.52 10.00
CA PRO A 271 3.00 5.24 9.46
C PRO A 271 4.14 5.96 10.19
N VAL A 272 3.85 7.02 10.97
CA VAL A 272 4.86 7.68 11.81
C VAL A 272 5.19 6.81 13.02
N PHE A 273 4.17 6.27 13.69
CA PHE A 273 4.38 5.41 14.86
C PHE A 273 5.09 4.14 14.45
N TRP A 274 4.59 3.50 13.40
CA TRP A 274 5.24 2.35 12.80
C TRP A 274 6.69 2.70 12.45
N GLY A 275 6.92 3.72 11.63
CA GLY A 275 8.23 4.04 11.07
C GLY A 275 9.33 4.35 12.09
N LYS A 276 8.99 4.75 13.31
CA LYS A 276 9.92 5.09 14.39
C LYS A 276 10.11 4.01 15.45
N THR A 277 9.30 2.97 15.41
CA THR A 277 9.30 1.92 16.44
C THR A 277 9.76 0.60 15.84
N TYR A 278 8.84 -0.19 15.34
CA TYR A 278 9.06 -1.57 14.88
C TYR A 278 10.19 -1.71 13.83
N PRO A 279 10.27 -0.90 12.76
CA PRO A 279 11.39 -0.92 11.83
C PRO A 279 12.72 -0.41 12.39
N GLU A 280 12.69 0.47 13.39
CA GLU A 280 13.91 1.08 13.97
C GLU A 280 14.58 0.16 14.99
N ILE A 281 13.78 -0.54 15.79
CA ILE A 281 14.28 -1.61 16.67
C ILE A 281 14.86 -2.78 15.85
N GLY A 282 14.36 -3.02 14.63
CA GLY A 282 14.84 -4.05 13.71
C GLY A 282 16.21 -3.78 13.05
N ARG A 283 16.86 -2.64 13.33
CA ARG A 283 18.20 -2.34 12.78
C ARG A 283 19.24 -3.40 13.19
N PRO A 284 20.22 -3.73 12.33
CA PRO A 284 21.18 -4.78 12.60
C PRO A 284 22.05 -4.41 13.80
N LEU A 285 22.40 -5.41 14.61
CA LEU A 285 23.27 -5.22 15.77
C LEU A 285 24.75 -5.23 15.39
N ARG A 286 25.10 -5.81 14.22
CA ARG A 286 26.47 -5.89 13.70
C ARG A 286 26.59 -5.13 12.38
N SER A 287 27.75 -4.51 12.15
CA SER A 287 28.05 -3.80 10.89
C SER A 287 27.95 -4.76 9.68
N GLY A 288 27.39 -4.28 8.57
CA GLY A 288 27.19 -5.08 7.35
C GLY A 288 26.04 -6.09 7.39
N GLY A 289 25.33 -6.22 8.51
CA GLY A 289 24.15 -7.08 8.62
C GLY A 289 22.97 -6.58 7.78
N LEU A 290 22.24 -7.50 7.15
CA LEU A 290 20.97 -7.17 6.50
C LEU A 290 19.88 -7.00 7.56
N THR A 291 19.01 -6.02 7.33
CA THR A 291 17.80 -5.84 8.13
C THR A 291 16.66 -6.70 7.62
N ASN A 292 15.84 -7.16 8.57
CA ASN A 292 14.57 -7.76 8.23
C ASN A 292 13.60 -6.71 7.67
N SER A 293 12.85 -7.07 6.63
CA SER A 293 11.91 -6.20 5.92
C SER A 293 10.85 -7.03 5.22
N GLY A 294 9.79 -6.40 4.71
CA GLY A 294 8.77 -7.11 3.91
C GLY A 294 9.32 -7.85 2.68
N VAL A 295 10.49 -7.44 2.16
CA VAL A 295 11.17 -8.14 1.05
C VAL A 295 11.61 -9.55 1.46
N ASN A 296 11.81 -9.80 2.75
CA ASN A 296 12.20 -11.10 3.29
C ASN A 296 11.03 -12.08 3.42
N SER A 297 9.80 -11.68 3.05
CA SER A 297 8.64 -12.58 3.06
C SER A 297 8.87 -13.75 2.08
N PRO A 298 8.79 -15.01 2.55
CA PRO A 298 8.97 -16.19 1.73
C PRO A 298 8.08 -16.25 0.47
N LEU A 299 6.86 -15.71 0.51
CA LEU A 299 5.95 -15.74 -0.65
C LEU A 299 6.55 -15.09 -1.90
N PHE A 300 7.25 -13.96 -1.75
CA PHE A 300 7.85 -13.25 -2.89
C PHE A 300 9.02 -14.04 -3.47
N HIS A 301 9.82 -14.65 -2.59
CA HIS A 301 10.91 -15.52 -3.01
C HIS A 301 10.38 -16.78 -3.72
N ALA A 302 9.29 -17.38 -3.24
CA ALA A 302 8.65 -18.52 -3.90
C ALA A 302 8.09 -18.16 -5.28
N LEU A 303 7.38 -17.03 -5.40
CA LEU A 303 6.88 -16.52 -6.68
C LEU A 303 8.00 -16.24 -7.68
N ASP A 304 9.05 -15.53 -7.24
CA ASP A 304 10.17 -15.18 -8.11
C ASP A 304 10.91 -16.42 -8.63
N SER A 305 11.08 -17.42 -7.75
CA SER A 305 11.74 -18.70 -8.06
C SER A 305 10.90 -19.53 -9.03
N PHE A 306 9.60 -19.71 -8.73
CA PHE A 306 8.67 -20.48 -9.55
C PHE A 306 8.46 -19.88 -10.95
N LEU A 307 8.27 -18.57 -11.04
CA LEU A 307 8.01 -17.87 -12.31
C LEU A 307 9.29 -17.60 -13.11
N GLY A 308 10.47 -17.84 -12.50
CA GLY A 308 11.77 -17.51 -13.08
C GLY A 308 11.85 -16.04 -13.48
N THR A 309 11.39 -15.12 -12.64
CA THR A 309 11.30 -13.69 -12.99
C THR A 309 12.64 -12.99 -12.87
N ILE A 310 13.50 -13.43 -11.95
CA ILE A 310 14.78 -12.80 -11.65
C ILE A 310 15.87 -13.37 -12.56
N ASP A 311 16.48 -12.52 -13.39
CA ASP A 311 17.59 -12.92 -14.26
C ASP A 311 18.88 -13.04 -13.46
N PRO A 312 19.64 -14.16 -13.54
CA PRO A 312 20.88 -14.32 -12.80
C PRO A 312 21.93 -13.24 -13.05
N THR A 313 21.84 -12.51 -14.17
CA THR A 313 22.76 -11.44 -14.55
C THR A 313 22.37 -10.05 -14.01
N ASP A 314 21.20 -9.93 -13.37
CA ASP A 314 20.65 -8.67 -12.89
C ASP A 314 21.04 -8.40 -11.42
N ASP A 315 21.20 -7.12 -11.07
CA ASP A 315 21.49 -6.68 -9.69
C ASP A 315 20.40 -7.14 -8.69
N LEU A 316 19.17 -7.30 -9.18
CA LEU A 316 18.02 -7.77 -8.42
C LEU A 316 18.23 -9.21 -7.94
N HIS A 317 18.96 -10.02 -8.71
CA HIS A 317 19.28 -11.40 -8.35
C HIS A 317 20.22 -11.47 -7.16
N GLU A 318 21.33 -10.73 -7.22
CA GLU A 318 22.29 -10.65 -6.11
C GLU A 318 21.58 -10.18 -4.83
N GLN A 319 20.71 -9.18 -4.93
CA GLN A 319 19.94 -8.66 -3.78
C GLN A 319 18.99 -9.71 -3.20
N GLN A 320 18.24 -10.43 -4.04
CA GLN A 320 17.27 -11.42 -3.58
C GLN A 320 17.95 -12.67 -3.01
N ILE A 321 19.06 -13.13 -3.62
CA ILE A 321 19.86 -14.23 -3.07
C ILE A 321 20.48 -13.83 -1.73
N ALA A 322 21.07 -12.64 -1.64
CA ALA A 322 21.66 -12.16 -0.38
C ALA A 322 20.62 -12.15 0.75
N ARG A 323 19.34 -11.87 0.46
CA ARG A 323 18.26 -11.88 1.44
C ARG A 323 17.75 -13.28 1.82
N ARG A 324 17.93 -14.31 0.99
CA ARG A 324 17.55 -15.70 1.34
C ARG A 324 18.28 -16.25 2.57
N VAL A 325 19.44 -15.67 2.91
CA VAL A 325 20.18 -15.99 4.14
C VAL A 325 19.37 -15.75 5.42
N LEU A 326 18.39 -14.83 5.36
CA LEU A 326 17.48 -14.48 6.46
C LEU A 326 16.22 -15.37 6.52
N LEU A 327 16.09 -16.33 5.60
CA LEU A 327 15.02 -17.34 5.62
C LEU A 327 15.47 -18.59 6.37
N PRO A 328 14.57 -19.23 7.13
CA PRO A 328 14.85 -20.51 7.76
C PRO A 328 15.21 -21.60 6.73
N HIS A 329 16.06 -22.54 7.15
CA HIS A 329 16.61 -23.56 6.27
C HIS A 329 15.55 -24.38 5.49
N PRO A 330 14.45 -24.88 6.10
CA PRO A 330 13.44 -25.65 5.37
C PRO A 330 12.77 -24.84 4.25
N ILE A 331 12.50 -23.56 4.52
CA ILE A 331 11.88 -22.63 3.57
C ILE A 331 12.84 -22.33 2.42
N ARG A 332 14.10 -22.02 2.74
CA ARG A 332 15.14 -21.75 1.74
C ARG A 332 15.31 -22.93 0.79
N ARG A 333 15.44 -24.14 1.33
CA ARG A 333 15.59 -25.36 0.55
C ARG A 333 14.40 -25.58 -0.39
N PHE A 334 13.16 -25.43 0.11
CA PHE A 334 11.98 -25.57 -0.75
C PHE A 334 11.98 -24.55 -1.90
N ILE A 335 12.33 -23.30 -1.63
CA ILE A 335 12.41 -22.23 -2.64
C ILE A 335 13.49 -22.53 -3.69
N GLU A 336 14.66 -23.03 -3.28
CA GLU A 336 15.72 -23.45 -4.20
C GLU A 336 15.25 -24.60 -5.13
N GLU A 337 14.49 -25.56 -4.62
CA GLU A 337 13.94 -26.67 -5.43
C GLU A 337 12.83 -26.22 -6.40
N LEU A 338 12.20 -25.06 -6.19
CA LEU A 338 11.28 -24.46 -7.18
C LEU A 338 12.02 -23.95 -8.42
N GLU A 339 13.33 -23.69 -8.31
CA GLU A 339 14.18 -23.17 -9.40
C GLU A 339 14.72 -24.27 -10.33
N ASP A 340 14.37 -25.54 -10.09
CA ASP A 340 14.86 -26.65 -10.91
C ASP A 340 14.52 -26.42 -12.41
N PRO A 341 15.53 -26.27 -13.29
CA PRO A 341 15.32 -25.91 -14.68
C PRO A 341 14.55 -26.98 -15.46
N ARG A 342 14.52 -28.24 -14.98
CA ARG A 342 13.75 -29.33 -15.61
C ARG A 342 12.24 -29.11 -15.54
N TYR A 343 11.78 -28.31 -14.58
CA TYR A 343 10.36 -28.07 -14.32
C TYR A 343 9.98 -26.59 -14.40
N SER A 344 10.80 -25.78 -15.08
CA SER A 344 10.57 -24.34 -15.22
C SER A 344 9.36 -24.07 -16.11
N ILE A 345 8.33 -23.42 -15.56
CA ILE A 345 7.15 -22.99 -16.34
C ILE A 345 7.54 -22.01 -17.46
N ARG A 346 8.55 -21.17 -17.22
CA ARG A 346 9.06 -20.25 -18.24
C ARG A 346 9.65 -21.01 -19.43
N SER A 347 10.50 -21.99 -19.17
CA SER A 347 11.08 -22.84 -20.22
C SER A 347 10.02 -23.68 -20.91
N TYR A 348 9.00 -24.15 -20.18
CA TYR A 348 7.87 -24.88 -20.76
C TYR A 348 7.03 -24.01 -21.70
N VAL A 349 6.78 -22.73 -21.38
CA VAL A 349 6.07 -21.79 -22.26
C VAL A 349 6.82 -21.63 -23.59
N GLU A 350 8.15 -21.50 -23.54
CA GLU A 350 8.98 -21.38 -24.74
C GLU A 350 9.01 -22.69 -25.56
N TRP A 351 9.15 -23.83 -24.88
CA TRP A 351 9.27 -25.15 -25.52
C TRP A 351 7.95 -25.70 -26.07
N SER A 352 6.86 -25.58 -25.33
CA SER A 352 5.55 -26.14 -25.70
C SER A 352 4.93 -25.44 -26.92
N GLY A 353 5.25 -24.16 -27.12
CA GLY A 353 4.64 -23.33 -28.16
C GLY A 353 3.14 -23.09 -27.98
N SER A 354 2.56 -23.46 -26.83
CA SER A 354 1.12 -23.39 -26.55
C SER A 354 0.68 -21.94 -26.28
N PRO A 355 -0.13 -21.31 -27.15
CA PRO A 355 -0.55 -19.92 -26.96
C PRO A 355 -1.42 -19.73 -25.71
N ALA A 356 -2.17 -20.75 -25.32
CA ALA A 356 -3.05 -20.71 -24.15
C ALA A 356 -2.23 -20.76 -22.85
N VAL A 357 -1.23 -21.65 -22.75
CA VAL A 357 -0.31 -21.70 -21.60
C VAL A 357 0.51 -20.42 -21.50
N ALA A 358 0.99 -19.90 -22.64
CA ALA A 358 1.69 -18.61 -22.68
C ALA A 358 0.80 -17.47 -22.16
N ALA A 359 -0.47 -17.41 -22.58
CA ALA A 359 -1.42 -16.41 -22.11
C ALA A 359 -1.71 -16.55 -20.60
N SER A 360 -1.88 -17.78 -20.08
CA SER A 360 -2.04 -18.02 -18.64
C SER A 360 -0.81 -17.59 -17.84
N PHE A 361 0.39 -17.92 -18.32
CA PHE A 361 1.64 -17.49 -17.68
C PHE A 361 1.77 -15.96 -17.66
N HIS A 362 1.46 -15.30 -18.78
CA HIS A 362 1.43 -13.84 -18.85
C HIS A 362 0.38 -13.22 -17.93
N ALA A 363 -0.78 -13.87 -17.76
CA ALA A 363 -1.81 -13.42 -16.81
C ALA A 363 -1.32 -13.48 -15.35
N VAL A 364 -0.59 -14.54 -14.97
CA VAL A 364 0.03 -14.64 -13.62
C VAL A 364 1.09 -13.54 -13.45
N LEU A 365 1.97 -13.34 -14.42
CA LEU A 365 2.98 -12.28 -14.38
C LEU A 365 2.35 -10.88 -14.29
N GLN A 366 1.32 -10.62 -15.07
CA GLN A 366 0.56 -9.37 -15.03
C GLN A 366 -0.08 -9.16 -13.65
N THR A 367 -0.65 -10.20 -13.06
CA THR A 367 -1.25 -10.15 -11.72
C THR A 367 -0.20 -9.91 -10.65
N TYR A 368 0.97 -10.54 -10.77
CA TYR A 368 2.08 -10.31 -9.84
C TYR A 368 2.63 -8.88 -9.95
N ALA A 369 2.87 -8.38 -11.17
CA ALA A 369 3.28 -7.00 -11.39
C ALA A 369 2.24 -5.99 -10.87
N TRP A 370 0.94 -6.24 -11.12
CA TRP A 370 -0.16 -5.46 -10.57
C TRP A 370 -0.15 -5.41 -9.03
N PHE A 371 0.14 -6.53 -8.37
CA PHE A 371 0.26 -6.57 -6.92
C PHE A 371 1.48 -5.74 -6.45
N LEU A 372 2.64 -5.92 -7.09
CA LEU A 372 3.86 -5.17 -6.77
C LEU A 372 3.69 -3.66 -7.00
N GLU A 373 2.94 -3.22 -8.01
CA GLU A 373 2.61 -1.82 -8.25
C GLU A 373 1.76 -1.23 -7.11
N ARG A 374 0.74 -1.96 -6.64
CA ARG A 374 -0.08 -1.56 -5.48
C ARG A 374 0.75 -1.51 -4.20
N HIS A 375 1.59 -2.52 -3.98
CA HIS A 375 2.57 -2.52 -2.91
C HIS A 375 3.50 -1.31 -2.99
N ARG A 376 4.06 -1.01 -4.17
CA ARG A 376 4.94 0.14 -4.42
C ARG A 376 4.27 1.44 -4.01
N VAL A 377 3.10 1.75 -4.56
CA VAL A 377 2.39 3.01 -4.28
C VAL A 377 2.16 3.16 -2.78
N ARG A 378 1.61 2.12 -2.15
CA ARG A 378 1.22 2.17 -0.74
C ARG A 378 2.43 2.17 0.21
N ALA A 379 3.43 1.34 -0.03
CA ALA A 379 4.66 1.29 0.77
C ALA A 379 5.42 2.61 0.70
N ILE A 380 5.54 3.21 -0.49
CA ILE A 380 6.18 4.53 -0.64
C ILE A 380 5.40 5.58 0.13
N SER A 381 4.07 5.60 0.07
CA SER A 381 3.28 6.54 0.87
C SER A 381 3.62 6.41 2.36
N ALA A 382 3.60 5.20 2.92
CA ALA A 382 3.96 4.97 4.33
C ALA A 382 5.41 5.36 4.65
N ILE A 383 6.36 5.02 3.76
CA ILE A 383 7.78 5.32 3.95
C ILE A 383 8.07 6.81 3.83
N SER A 384 7.48 7.54 2.88
CA SER A 384 7.62 8.98 2.74
C SER A 384 7.15 9.69 4.00
N ILE A 385 5.99 9.29 4.55
CA ILE A 385 5.46 9.79 5.83
C ILE A 385 6.44 9.53 6.97
N ALA A 386 7.02 8.33 7.04
CA ALA A 386 8.02 8.00 8.06
C ALA A 386 9.33 8.80 7.87
N ILE A 387 9.85 8.94 6.65
CA ILE A 387 11.09 9.70 6.33
C ILE A 387 10.94 11.16 6.73
N ALA A 388 9.86 11.79 6.29
CA ALA A 388 9.59 13.17 6.65
C ALA A 388 9.31 13.35 8.15
N SER A 389 9.30 12.28 8.96
CA SER A 389 9.23 12.40 10.44
C SER A 389 10.60 12.50 11.10
N GLY A 390 11.68 12.61 10.32
CA GLY A 390 13.06 12.64 10.79
C GLY A 390 13.78 11.29 10.68
N ARG A 391 13.28 10.35 9.87
CA ARG A 391 13.87 9.02 9.72
C ARG A 391 14.98 9.02 8.65
N PRO A 392 16.24 8.67 8.99
CA PRO A 392 17.36 8.81 8.05
C PRO A 392 17.53 7.66 7.05
N ARG A 393 16.89 6.50 7.28
CA ARG A 393 17.04 5.26 6.48
C ARG A 393 15.75 4.43 6.50
N THR A 394 15.56 3.52 5.54
CA THR A 394 14.42 2.57 5.57
C THR A 394 14.68 1.36 6.44
N ALA A 395 13.62 0.57 6.69
CA ALA A 395 13.71 -0.72 7.37
C ALA A 395 14.71 -1.64 6.65
N GLY A 396 14.71 -1.65 5.32
CA GLY A 396 15.61 -2.45 4.48
C GLY A 396 17.05 -1.92 4.37
N GLY A 397 17.39 -0.84 5.10
CA GLY A 397 18.74 -0.27 5.15
C GLY A 397 19.05 0.78 4.08
N ALA A 398 18.10 1.10 3.19
CA ALA A 398 18.31 2.09 2.14
C ALA A 398 18.49 3.49 2.74
N GLN A 399 19.49 4.22 2.24
CA GLN A 399 19.82 5.58 2.63
C GLN A 399 19.95 6.45 1.39
N GLN A 400 19.69 7.75 1.54
CA GLN A 400 19.86 8.72 0.45
C GLN A 400 21.28 8.68 -0.13
N ASP A 401 21.35 8.55 -1.45
CA ASP A 401 22.60 8.47 -2.20
C ASP A 401 23.27 9.86 -2.38
N ARG A 402 24.56 9.90 -2.73
CA ARG A 402 25.33 11.15 -2.94
C ARG A 402 24.74 12.06 -4.03
N LEU A 403 23.90 11.52 -4.91
CA LEU A 403 23.28 12.17 -6.07
C LEU A 403 22.15 13.16 -5.75
N LYS A 404 21.90 13.50 -4.48
CA LYS A 404 20.87 14.49 -4.01
C LYS A 404 19.40 14.15 -4.37
N ILE A 405 19.08 12.97 -4.88
CA ILE A 405 17.69 12.53 -5.11
C ILE A 405 17.03 12.21 -3.75
N PRO A 406 15.78 12.62 -3.47
CA PRO A 406 15.05 12.19 -2.27
C PRO A 406 14.99 10.66 -2.12
N LEU A 407 15.06 10.17 -0.88
CA LEU A 407 15.13 8.71 -0.59
C LEU A 407 13.87 7.97 -1.08
N ASP A 408 12.69 8.55 -0.91
CA ASP A 408 11.43 8.00 -1.41
C ASP A 408 11.36 7.99 -2.94
N GLU A 409 11.85 9.03 -3.61
CA GLU A 409 11.96 9.07 -5.07
C GLU A 409 12.94 8.00 -5.60
N MET A 410 14.07 7.79 -4.92
CA MET A 410 15.01 6.72 -5.24
C MET A 410 14.37 5.34 -5.08
N LEU A 411 13.69 5.09 -3.95
CA LEU A 411 13.00 3.84 -3.68
C LEU A 411 11.88 3.58 -4.70
N ASN A 412 11.14 4.63 -5.08
CA ASN A 412 10.13 4.55 -6.11
C ASN A 412 10.70 4.03 -7.43
N ARG A 413 11.82 4.60 -7.87
CA ARG A 413 12.53 4.17 -9.08
C ARG A 413 13.07 2.75 -8.95
N GLN A 414 13.67 2.40 -7.81
CA GLN A 414 14.19 1.05 -7.56
C GLN A 414 13.08 0.00 -7.59
N MET A 415 11.96 0.25 -6.92
CA MET A 415 10.82 -0.66 -6.91
C MET A 415 10.18 -0.79 -8.29
N GLN A 416 10.05 0.32 -9.03
CA GLN A 416 9.55 0.31 -10.40
C GLN A 416 10.48 -0.48 -11.33
N GLY A 417 11.79 -0.23 -11.28
CA GLY A 417 12.78 -0.97 -12.05
C GLY A 417 12.79 -2.46 -11.69
N ALA A 418 12.61 -2.81 -10.42
CA ALA A 418 12.50 -4.20 -9.97
C ALA A 418 11.24 -4.91 -10.51
N ILE A 419 10.15 -4.20 -10.77
CA ILE A 419 8.97 -4.74 -11.45
C ILE A 419 9.27 -4.96 -12.94
N GLU A 420 9.87 -3.97 -13.61
CA GLU A 420 10.22 -4.02 -15.03
C GLU A 420 11.19 -5.16 -15.35
N ARG A 421 12.19 -5.36 -14.50
CA ARG A 421 13.15 -6.48 -14.59
C ARG A 421 12.50 -7.84 -14.46
N ARG A 422 11.55 -8.00 -13.53
CA ARG A 422 10.77 -9.25 -13.37
C ARG A 422 9.95 -9.58 -14.62
N LEU A 423 9.52 -8.57 -15.36
CA LEU A 423 8.78 -8.75 -16.61
C LEU A 423 9.68 -9.12 -17.79
N ARG A 424 10.98 -8.77 -17.76
CA ARG A 424 11.95 -9.05 -18.84
C ARG A 424 11.45 -8.62 -20.23
N GLY A 425 10.81 -7.47 -20.31
CA GLY A 425 10.22 -6.93 -21.54
C GLY A 425 8.93 -7.63 -22.00
N LEU A 426 8.43 -8.63 -21.26
CA LEU A 426 7.12 -9.21 -21.54
C LEU A 426 6.03 -8.14 -21.36
N PRO A 427 5.04 -8.09 -22.28
CA PRO A 427 3.98 -7.11 -22.19
C PRO A 427 3.12 -7.37 -20.96
N GLN A 428 2.77 -6.30 -20.24
CA GLN A 428 1.78 -6.35 -19.16
C GLN A 428 0.34 -6.36 -19.68
N THR A 429 0.12 -6.90 -20.88
CA THR A 429 -1.17 -6.88 -21.57
C THR A 429 -1.49 -8.26 -22.12
N LEU A 430 -2.78 -8.52 -22.24
CA LEU A 430 -3.35 -9.71 -22.85
C LEU A 430 -4.16 -9.31 -24.07
N THR A 431 -4.20 -10.18 -25.06
CA THR A 431 -5.09 -10.02 -26.21
C THR A 431 -6.44 -10.65 -25.92
N ALA A 432 -7.51 -9.87 -26.11
CA ALA A 432 -8.88 -10.36 -26.03
C ALA A 432 -9.58 -10.23 -27.38
N LYS A 433 -10.39 -11.21 -27.76
CA LYS A 433 -11.17 -11.18 -29.01
C LYS A 433 -12.60 -10.73 -28.74
N VAL A 434 -13.09 -9.74 -29.48
CA VAL A 434 -14.49 -9.32 -29.42
C VAL A 434 -15.38 -10.44 -29.96
N VAL A 435 -16.34 -10.90 -29.15
CA VAL A 435 -17.31 -11.93 -29.52
C VAL A 435 -18.62 -11.31 -29.98
N SER A 436 -19.13 -10.35 -29.22
CA SER A 436 -20.40 -9.68 -29.51
C SER A 436 -20.42 -8.25 -29.00
N VAL A 437 -21.20 -7.42 -29.70
CA VAL A 437 -21.48 -6.02 -29.35
C VAL A 437 -22.99 -5.84 -29.47
N ALA A 438 -23.68 -5.68 -28.35
CA ALA A 438 -25.14 -5.60 -28.29
C ALA A 438 -25.59 -4.36 -27.51
N LEU A 439 -26.76 -3.81 -27.83
CA LEU A 439 -27.35 -2.74 -27.01
C LEU A 439 -27.85 -3.32 -25.69
N ALA A 440 -27.49 -2.66 -24.59
CA ALA A 440 -27.99 -2.96 -23.25
C ALA A 440 -29.09 -1.98 -22.80
N GLY A 441 -29.47 -1.03 -23.67
CA GLY A 441 -30.40 0.08 -23.47
C GLY A 441 -30.14 1.14 -24.55
N ARG A 442 -30.85 2.28 -24.55
CA ARG A 442 -30.60 3.34 -25.57
C ARG A 442 -29.20 3.95 -25.53
N LYS A 443 -28.56 3.96 -24.35
CA LYS A 443 -27.27 4.63 -24.09
C LYS A 443 -26.23 3.72 -23.44
N ALA A 444 -26.33 2.41 -23.64
CA ALA A 444 -25.35 1.46 -23.14
C ALA A 444 -25.15 0.31 -24.12
N THR A 445 -23.93 -0.18 -24.22
CA THR A 445 -23.56 -1.34 -25.04
C THR A 445 -22.99 -2.43 -24.13
N SER A 446 -23.47 -3.65 -24.29
CA SER A 446 -22.85 -4.86 -23.76
C SER A 446 -21.79 -5.35 -24.76
N LEU A 447 -20.55 -5.48 -24.30
CA LEU A 447 -19.40 -5.94 -25.07
C LEU A 447 -18.88 -7.24 -24.46
N THR A 448 -18.90 -8.33 -25.23
CA THR A 448 -18.38 -9.62 -24.81
C THR A 448 -16.99 -9.86 -25.39
N LEU A 449 -16.03 -10.15 -24.53
CA LEU A 449 -14.63 -10.45 -24.85
C LEU A 449 -14.31 -11.91 -24.56
N LEU A 450 -13.56 -12.56 -25.44
CA LEU A 450 -13.01 -13.90 -25.25
C LEU A 450 -11.52 -13.80 -24.96
N PHE A 451 -11.12 -14.30 -23.80
CA PHE A 451 -9.73 -14.49 -23.41
C PHE A 451 -9.29 -15.92 -23.70
N PRO A 452 -8.05 -16.13 -24.18
CA PRO A 452 -7.55 -17.45 -24.56
C PRO A 452 -7.11 -18.31 -23.36
N CYS A 453 -7.36 -17.85 -22.15
CA CYS A 453 -7.04 -18.54 -20.89
C CYS A 453 -8.10 -18.22 -19.83
N PRO A 454 -8.23 -19.06 -18.78
CA PRO A 454 -8.95 -18.69 -17.57
C PRO A 454 -8.24 -17.55 -16.85
N LEU A 455 -8.99 -16.54 -16.42
CA LEU A 455 -8.47 -15.40 -15.68
C LEU A 455 -9.11 -15.31 -14.29
N PRO A 456 -8.37 -14.81 -13.28
CA PRO A 456 -8.85 -14.67 -11.92
C PRO A 456 -9.70 -13.39 -11.75
N VAL A 457 -10.64 -13.18 -12.68
CA VAL A 457 -11.50 -12.00 -12.79
C VAL A 457 -12.92 -12.31 -12.33
N GLU A 458 -13.56 -11.34 -11.69
CA GLU A 458 -14.94 -11.40 -11.24
C GLU A 458 -15.72 -10.13 -11.64
N ALA A 459 -17.05 -10.20 -11.53
CA ALA A 459 -17.86 -8.98 -11.62
C ALA A 459 -17.40 -7.96 -10.56
N GLY A 460 -17.31 -6.70 -10.94
CA GLY A 460 -16.76 -5.62 -10.11
C GLY A 460 -15.27 -5.35 -10.31
N ASP A 461 -14.50 -6.30 -10.84
CA ASP A 461 -13.12 -6.03 -11.29
C ASP A 461 -13.11 -5.12 -12.53
N ARG A 462 -11.94 -4.61 -12.90
CA ARG A 462 -11.78 -3.73 -14.06
C ARG A 462 -10.90 -4.36 -15.13
N ILE A 463 -11.17 -4.00 -16.37
CA ILE A 463 -10.30 -4.27 -17.53
C ILE A 463 -9.91 -2.93 -18.14
N GLN A 464 -8.60 -2.69 -18.22
CA GLN A 464 -8.04 -1.63 -19.04
C GLN A 464 -8.05 -2.05 -20.51
N ILE A 465 -8.51 -1.18 -21.40
CA ILE A 465 -8.46 -1.39 -22.84
C ILE A 465 -7.76 -0.20 -23.49
N TRP A 466 -6.75 -0.49 -24.31
CA TRP A 466 -6.08 0.51 -25.14
C TRP A 466 -6.90 0.75 -26.41
N PRO A 467 -7.46 1.94 -26.59
CA PRO A 467 -8.17 2.25 -27.81
C PRO A 467 -7.16 2.44 -28.95
N ARG A 468 -7.56 2.10 -30.19
CA ARG A 468 -6.69 2.25 -31.37
C ARG A 468 -7.34 3.13 -32.43
N SER A 469 -6.56 4.04 -32.99
CA SER A 469 -6.93 4.83 -34.15
C SER A 469 -6.98 3.95 -35.40
N ARG A 470 -7.97 4.22 -36.25
CA ARG A 470 -8.03 3.62 -37.57
C ARG A 470 -7.05 4.38 -38.46
N VAL A 471 -5.94 3.76 -38.83
CA VAL A 471 -4.96 4.34 -39.73
C VAL A 471 -5.20 3.79 -41.14
N GLY A 472 -5.80 4.60 -42.00
CA GLY A 472 -6.10 4.25 -43.39
C GLY A 472 -5.22 5.00 -44.39
N PRO A 473 -5.51 4.87 -45.69
CA PRO A 473 -4.77 5.54 -46.76
C PRO A 473 -4.77 7.06 -46.65
N LEU A 474 -5.82 7.66 -46.09
CA LEU A 474 -5.94 9.11 -45.92
C LEU A 474 -4.98 9.63 -44.85
N GLU A 475 -4.95 8.98 -43.68
CA GLU A 475 -4.03 9.31 -42.60
C GLU A 475 -2.58 9.13 -43.04
N MET A 476 -2.28 8.03 -43.75
CA MET A 476 -0.94 7.79 -44.29
C MET A 476 -0.55 8.81 -45.35
N ALA A 477 -1.47 9.23 -46.24
CA ALA A 477 -1.21 10.28 -47.23
C ALA A 477 -0.96 11.64 -46.57
N GLN A 478 -1.65 11.94 -45.46
CA GLN A 478 -1.42 13.15 -44.67
C GLN A 478 -0.02 13.14 -44.04
N VAL A 479 0.38 12.02 -43.42
CA VAL A 479 1.73 11.84 -42.84
C VAL A 479 2.80 12.04 -43.91
N GLN A 480 2.63 11.40 -45.08
CA GLN A 480 3.52 11.53 -46.22
C GLN A 480 3.64 12.98 -46.70
N ARG A 481 2.54 13.75 -46.67
CA ARG A 481 2.54 15.18 -47.02
C ARG A 481 3.28 16.03 -45.99
N ILE A 482 3.14 15.73 -44.70
CA ILE A 482 3.76 16.47 -43.60
C ILE A 482 5.27 16.26 -43.59
N VAL A 483 5.71 14.99 -43.60
CA VAL A 483 7.13 14.57 -43.58
C VAL A 483 7.85 15.01 -44.86
N GLY A 484 7.20 14.85 -46.02
CA GLY A 484 7.72 15.30 -47.30
C GLY A 484 8.85 14.45 -47.91
N GLU A 485 9.33 13.43 -47.19
CA GLU A 485 10.30 12.43 -47.65
C GLU A 485 9.61 11.12 -48.03
N LYS A 486 10.11 10.42 -49.04
CA LYS A 486 9.52 9.15 -49.51
C LYS A 486 9.85 8.04 -48.49
N LEU A 487 8.81 7.48 -47.84
CA LEU A 487 8.96 6.40 -46.86
C LEU A 487 9.03 5.04 -47.57
N GLU A 488 9.91 4.16 -47.11
CA GLU A 488 10.04 2.79 -47.62
C GLU A 488 8.90 1.87 -47.13
N ALA A 489 8.64 0.78 -47.84
CA ALA A 489 7.50 -0.11 -47.59
C ALA A 489 7.52 -0.77 -46.19
N ALA A 490 8.70 -1.11 -45.67
CA ALA A 490 8.84 -1.70 -44.33
C ALA A 490 8.56 -0.68 -43.22
N ASP A 491 8.97 0.58 -43.41
CA ASP A 491 8.75 1.67 -42.46
C ASP A 491 7.27 2.08 -42.39
N LEU A 492 6.55 1.95 -43.51
CA LEU A 492 5.12 2.26 -43.58
C LEU A 492 4.27 1.38 -42.66
N ALA A 493 4.55 0.08 -42.59
CA ALA A 493 3.78 -0.84 -41.73
C ALA A 493 4.04 -0.59 -40.24
N ALA A 494 5.30 -0.39 -39.86
CA ALA A 494 5.68 -0.05 -38.49
C ALA A 494 5.11 1.31 -38.06
N LEU A 495 5.19 2.31 -38.95
CA LEU A 495 4.62 3.64 -38.73
C LEU A 495 3.09 3.58 -38.60
N GLN A 496 2.41 2.77 -39.42
CA GLN A 496 0.97 2.59 -39.35
C GLN A 496 0.55 1.98 -37.99
N ASP A 497 1.27 0.97 -37.50
CA ASP A 497 1.01 0.38 -36.19
C ASP A 497 1.24 1.40 -35.05
N ALA A 498 2.35 2.15 -35.12
CA ALA A 498 2.69 3.20 -34.16
C ALA A 498 1.64 4.32 -34.14
N LEU A 499 1.19 4.80 -35.31
CA LEU A 499 0.13 5.81 -35.43
C LEU A 499 -1.20 5.34 -34.84
N ALA A 500 -1.50 4.05 -34.92
CA ALA A 500 -2.73 3.51 -34.35
C ALA A 500 -2.77 3.63 -32.81
N SER A 501 -1.65 3.85 -32.14
CA SER A 501 -1.57 4.15 -30.70
C SER A 501 -1.68 5.64 -30.37
N ARG A 502 -1.83 6.52 -31.37
CA ARG A 502 -1.85 7.98 -31.21
C ARG A 502 -3.23 8.58 -31.52
N ASP A 503 -3.52 9.72 -30.93
CA ASP A 503 -4.66 10.56 -31.30
C ASP A 503 -4.33 11.30 -32.60
N LEU A 504 -5.06 10.94 -33.66
CA LEU A 504 -4.80 11.45 -35.01
C LEU A 504 -5.58 12.72 -35.34
N ARG A 505 -6.43 13.23 -34.44
CA ARG A 505 -7.17 14.48 -34.67
C ARG A 505 -6.26 15.67 -35.01
N PRO A 506 -5.11 15.88 -34.34
CA PRO A 506 -4.18 16.96 -34.70
C PRO A 506 -3.61 16.82 -36.11
N LEU A 507 -3.42 15.58 -36.58
CA LEU A 507 -2.83 15.27 -37.89
C LEU A 507 -3.63 15.91 -39.04
N VAL A 508 -4.96 15.98 -38.89
CA VAL A 508 -5.88 16.50 -39.92
C VAL A 508 -5.62 17.97 -40.23
N THR A 509 -5.30 18.76 -39.21
CA THR A 509 -5.09 20.22 -39.32
C THR A 509 -3.62 20.61 -39.43
N MET A 510 -2.70 19.65 -39.32
CA MET A 510 -1.26 19.94 -39.36
C MET A 510 -0.80 20.32 -40.77
N GLU A 511 -0.14 21.47 -40.85
CA GLU A 511 0.51 21.95 -42.08
C GLU A 511 1.82 21.20 -42.36
N ARG A 512 2.28 21.31 -43.62
CA ARG A 512 3.52 20.71 -44.07
C ARG A 512 4.71 21.26 -43.28
N ARG A 513 5.57 20.37 -42.77
CA ARG A 513 6.81 20.74 -42.07
C ARG A 513 8.00 20.07 -42.75
N PRO A 514 8.61 20.71 -43.77
CA PRO A 514 9.73 20.11 -44.51
C PRO A 514 10.88 19.74 -43.57
N GLY A 515 11.35 18.48 -43.63
CA GLY A 515 12.49 17.99 -42.86
C GLY A 515 12.16 17.42 -41.46
N ILE A 516 10.88 17.32 -41.08
CA ILE A 516 10.48 16.57 -39.87
C ILE A 516 10.52 15.07 -40.15
N SER A 517 11.16 14.27 -39.30
CA SER A 517 11.11 12.80 -39.44
C SER A 517 9.76 12.24 -39.00
N ALA A 518 9.41 11.05 -39.50
CA ALA A 518 8.19 10.35 -39.07
C ALA A 518 8.16 10.09 -37.55
N GLN A 519 9.33 9.82 -36.95
CA GLN A 519 9.45 9.61 -35.50
C GLN A 519 9.15 10.90 -34.71
N VAL A 520 9.70 12.04 -35.14
CA VAL A 520 9.41 13.33 -34.48
C VAL A 520 7.93 13.68 -34.62
N LEU A 521 7.30 13.40 -35.77
CA LEU A 521 5.86 13.56 -35.93
C LEU A 521 5.08 12.68 -34.95
N LEU A 522 5.42 11.38 -34.86
CA LEU A 522 4.80 10.46 -33.90
C LEU A 522 4.90 10.96 -32.45
N ASP A 523 6.06 11.48 -32.06
CA ASP A 523 6.32 11.97 -30.71
C ASP A 523 5.54 13.26 -30.38
N THR A 524 5.16 14.04 -31.40
CA THR A 524 4.26 15.20 -31.22
C THR A 524 2.79 14.83 -31.07
N LEU A 525 2.36 13.65 -31.54
CA LEU A 525 0.98 13.22 -31.44
C LEU A 525 0.68 12.65 -30.04
N PRO A 526 -0.44 13.05 -29.40
CA PRO A 526 -0.81 12.53 -28.09
C PRO A 526 -0.96 11.00 -28.09
N VAL A 527 -0.41 10.30 -27.09
CA VAL A 527 -0.62 8.86 -26.91
C VAL A 527 -2.04 8.59 -26.45
N LEU A 528 -2.70 7.61 -27.09
CA LEU A 528 -3.99 7.10 -26.64
C LEU A 528 -3.81 6.29 -25.37
N ARG A 529 -4.32 6.83 -24.26
CA ARG A 529 -4.26 6.19 -22.95
C ARG A 529 -5.31 5.08 -22.82
N PRO A 530 -5.01 3.99 -22.09
CA PRO A 530 -5.99 2.97 -21.76
C PRO A 530 -7.14 3.55 -20.94
N ARG A 531 -8.32 2.92 -21.06
CA ARG A 531 -9.49 3.23 -20.22
C ARG A 531 -9.95 2.02 -19.45
N HIS A 532 -10.39 2.25 -18.22
CA HIS A 532 -10.91 1.22 -17.34
C HIS A 532 -12.39 0.99 -17.62
N TYR A 533 -12.79 -0.28 -17.65
CA TYR A 533 -14.17 -0.71 -17.79
C TYR A 533 -14.46 -1.78 -16.74
N THR A 534 -15.54 -1.62 -15.97
CA THR A 534 -15.92 -2.60 -14.94
C THR A 534 -16.55 -3.83 -15.58
N VAL A 535 -16.13 -4.99 -15.09
CA VAL A 535 -16.65 -6.29 -15.47
C VAL A 535 -18.07 -6.45 -14.95
N THR A 536 -18.98 -6.72 -15.89
CA THR A 536 -20.40 -6.98 -15.64
C THR A 536 -20.62 -8.46 -15.34
N GLN A 537 -19.97 -9.35 -16.09
CA GLN A 537 -20.11 -10.78 -15.91
C GLN A 537 -18.86 -11.51 -16.40
N VAL A 538 -18.58 -12.63 -15.74
CA VAL A 538 -17.62 -13.63 -16.19
C VAL A 538 -18.40 -14.91 -16.43
N GLU A 539 -18.37 -15.39 -17.67
CA GLU A 539 -19.03 -16.64 -18.05
C GLU A 539 -18.08 -17.82 -17.86
N ALA A 540 -18.66 -19.00 -17.64
CA ALA A 540 -17.89 -20.23 -17.47
C ALA A 540 -17.04 -20.56 -18.70
N ASN A 541 -15.99 -21.33 -18.45
CA ASN A 541 -14.99 -21.76 -19.41
C ASN A 541 -15.65 -22.40 -20.64
N VAL A 542 -15.47 -21.80 -21.83
CA VAL A 542 -16.19 -22.21 -23.05
C VAL A 542 -15.78 -23.62 -23.49
N ASP A 543 -14.55 -24.03 -23.20
CA ASP A 543 -14.00 -25.37 -23.49
C ASP A 543 -12.99 -25.83 -22.42
N GLY A 544 -13.08 -25.33 -21.18
CA GLY A 544 -12.06 -25.54 -20.15
C GLY A 544 -10.78 -24.70 -20.32
N LEU A 545 -10.64 -24.01 -21.45
CA LEU A 545 -9.42 -23.29 -21.84
C LEU A 545 -9.60 -21.78 -22.05
N ALA A 546 -10.81 -21.31 -22.38
CA ALA A 546 -11.06 -19.92 -22.73
C ALA A 546 -12.22 -19.33 -21.93
N GLN A 547 -12.09 -18.07 -21.52
CA GLN A 547 -13.06 -17.40 -20.66
C GLN A 547 -13.71 -16.21 -21.36
N ARG A 548 -15.03 -16.08 -21.20
CA ARG A 548 -15.77 -14.92 -21.70
C ARG A 548 -16.00 -13.91 -20.58
N VAL A 549 -15.73 -12.64 -20.88
CA VAL A 549 -15.92 -11.52 -19.97
C VAL A 549 -16.80 -10.47 -20.65
N VAL A 550 -17.84 -10.03 -19.95
CA VAL A 550 -18.81 -9.05 -20.43
C VAL A 550 -18.55 -7.71 -19.75
N LEU A 551 -18.49 -6.65 -20.55
CA LEU A 551 -18.34 -5.26 -20.13
C LEU A 551 -19.59 -4.47 -20.51
N THR A 552 -19.98 -3.51 -19.67
CA THR A 552 -21.04 -2.54 -20.00
C THR A 552 -20.41 -1.18 -20.30
N VAL A 553 -20.55 -0.72 -21.54
CA VAL A 553 -19.92 0.50 -22.06
C VAL A 553 -20.96 1.61 -22.21
N ALA A 554 -20.71 2.75 -21.58
CA ALA A 554 -21.60 3.89 -21.61
C ALA A 554 -21.60 4.64 -22.96
N HIS A 555 -22.81 5.10 -23.30
CA HIS A 555 -23.27 6.25 -24.11
C HIS A 555 -22.59 7.62 -24.03
N CYS A 556 -21.30 7.80 -23.68
CA CYS A 556 -20.66 9.12 -23.60
C CYS A 556 -19.91 9.60 -24.87
N GLU A 557 -19.67 10.91 -24.96
CA GLU A 557 -18.75 11.49 -25.94
C GLU A 557 -17.30 11.17 -25.57
N GLY A 558 -16.48 10.81 -26.55
CA GLY A 558 -15.05 10.53 -26.35
C GLY A 558 -14.55 9.34 -27.15
N PHE A 559 -13.29 9.44 -27.58
CA PHE A 559 -12.64 8.50 -28.50
C PHE A 559 -12.74 7.03 -28.05
N SER A 560 -12.44 6.72 -26.79
CA SER A 560 -12.42 5.34 -26.29
C SER A 560 -13.81 4.69 -26.24
N ALA A 561 -14.83 5.46 -25.86
CA ALA A 561 -16.21 4.96 -25.81
C ALA A 561 -16.75 4.71 -27.22
N GLU A 562 -16.42 5.57 -28.17
CA GLU A 562 -16.74 5.39 -29.58
C GLU A 562 -16.01 4.20 -30.21
N PHE A 563 -14.71 4.04 -29.91
CA PHE A 563 -13.89 2.91 -30.34
C PHE A 563 -14.51 1.56 -29.97
N LEU A 564 -14.94 1.40 -28.72
CA LEU A 564 -15.56 0.14 -28.28
C LEU A 564 -16.96 -0.08 -28.86
N ARG A 565 -17.77 0.97 -29.01
CA ARG A 565 -19.09 0.84 -29.65
C ARG A 565 -19.02 0.44 -31.11
N ARG A 566 -17.99 0.91 -31.81
CA ARG A 566 -17.73 0.58 -33.22
C ARG A 566 -16.92 -0.69 -33.41
N SER A 567 -16.57 -1.37 -32.31
CA SER A 567 -15.86 -2.63 -32.40
C SER A 567 -16.73 -3.70 -33.05
N VAL A 568 -16.10 -4.65 -33.74
CA VAL A 568 -16.80 -5.71 -34.48
C VAL A 568 -16.39 -7.10 -33.96
N PRO A 569 -17.29 -8.09 -34.02
CA PRO A 569 -16.93 -9.48 -33.74
C PRO A 569 -15.67 -9.90 -34.52
N GLY A 570 -14.73 -10.54 -33.83
CA GLY A 570 -13.44 -10.93 -34.37
C GLY A 570 -12.30 -9.94 -34.13
N GLN A 571 -12.59 -8.68 -33.79
CA GLN A 571 -11.56 -7.68 -33.51
C GLN A 571 -10.73 -8.06 -32.28
N LEU A 572 -9.41 -7.88 -32.36
CA LEU A 572 -8.50 -8.07 -31.24
C LEU A 572 -8.30 -6.76 -30.47
N LEU A 573 -8.38 -6.84 -29.15
CA LEU A 573 -8.16 -5.73 -28.24
C LEU A 573 -6.95 -6.01 -27.35
N THR A 574 -6.16 -4.97 -27.12
CA THR A 574 -5.10 -4.99 -26.11
C THR A 574 -5.70 -4.64 -24.76
N THR A 575 -5.55 -5.54 -23.79
CA THR A 575 -6.24 -5.45 -22.51
C THR A 575 -5.28 -5.64 -21.33
N ARG A 576 -5.63 -5.10 -20.16
CA ARG A 576 -4.94 -5.41 -18.91
C ARG A 576 -5.95 -5.62 -17.79
N LEU A 577 -5.76 -6.68 -17.03
CA LEU A 577 -6.62 -6.98 -15.88
C LEU A 577 -6.24 -6.10 -14.71
N ILE A 578 -7.26 -5.52 -14.08
CA ILE A 578 -7.14 -4.74 -12.87
C ILE A 578 -8.14 -5.32 -11.86
N PRO A 579 -7.74 -6.33 -11.09
CA PRO A 579 -8.56 -6.84 -9.99
C PRO A 579 -8.95 -5.72 -9.01
N GLU A 580 -10.17 -5.75 -8.49
CA GLU A 580 -10.67 -4.83 -7.47
C GLU A 580 -11.38 -5.60 -6.34
N PRO A 581 -10.63 -6.33 -5.48
CA PRO A 581 -11.23 -7.23 -4.47
C PRO A 581 -12.21 -6.54 -3.52
N ARG A 582 -11.98 -5.26 -3.20
CA ARG A 582 -12.90 -4.46 -2.37
C ARG A 582 -14.22 -4.18 -3.08
N PHE A 583 -14.21 -4.06 -4.40
CA PHE A 583 -15.42 -3.87 -5.19
C PHE A 583 -16.01 -5.20 -5.71
N ARG A 584 -15.79 -6.32 -4.99
CA ARG A 584 -16.45 -7.61 -5.27
C ARG A 584 -17.62 -7.85 -4.33
N LEU A 585 -18.51 -8.75 -4.72
CA LEU A 585 -19.63 -9.21 -3.91
C LEU A 585 -19.13 -9.88 -2.60
N PRO A 586 -19.75 -9.62 -1.43
CA PRO A 586 -19.41 -10.31 -0.19
C PRO A 586 -19.58 -11.83 -0.30
N ALA A 587 -18.79 -12.59 0.47
CA ALA A 587 -18.84 -14.05 0.44
C ALA A 587 -20.15 -14.63 1.03
N ASP A 588 -20.69 -13.98 2.07
CA ASP A 588 -21.98 -14.37 2.67
C ASP A 588 -23.15 -13.67 1.94
N ASP A 589 -23.96 -14.47 1.26
CA ASP A 589 -25.13 -14.01 0.52
C ASP A 589 -26.27 -13.51 1.43
N LYS A 590 -26.20 -13.73 2.75
CA LYS A 590 -27.16 -13.20 3.74
C LYS A 590 -26.96 -11.72 4.05
N ILE A 591 -25.77 -11.19 3.77
CA ILE A 591 -25.46 -9.77 4.00
C ILE A 591 -26.31 -8.91 3.05
N PRO A 592 -27.08 -7.93 3.54
CA PRO A 592 -27.85 -7.04 2.68
C PRO A 592 -26.96 -6.16 1.81
N LEU A 593 -27.47 -5.73 0.64
CA LEU A 593 -26.75 -4.84 -0.27
C LEU A 593 -27.53 -3.58 -0.57
N LEU A 594 -26.88 -2.43 -0.48
CA LEU A 594 -27.35 -1.18 -1.04
C LEU A 594 -26.50 -0.84 -2.27
N LEU A 595 -27.10 -0.98 -3.46
CA LEU A 595 -26.47 -0.78 -4.75
C LEU A 595 -26.94 0.54 -5.33
N ILE A 596 -26.04 1.47 -5.65
CA ILE A 596 -26.39 2.81 -6.12
C ILE A 596 -25.64 3.09 -7.42
N ALA A 597 -26.36 3.10 -8.54
CA ALA A 597 -25.77 3.19 -9.87
C ALA A 597 -26.30 4.38 -10.69
N GLN A 598 -25.52 4.82 -11.67
CA GLN A 598 -25.96 5.73 -12.72
C GLN A 598 -25.72 5.14 -14.11
N GLY A 599 -26.78 4.98 -14.90
CA GLY A 599 -26.72 4.48 -16.28
C GLY A 599 -25.94 3.16 -16.40
N ALA A 600 -24.90 3.15 -17.23
CA ALA A 600 -24.04 1.98 -17.46
C ALA A 600 -23.33 1.47 -16.19
N GLY A 601 -23.24 2.28 -15.13
CA GLY A 601 -22.68 1.87 -13.83
C GLY A 601 -23.43 0.73 -13.15
N VAL A 602 -24.63 0.36 -13.63
CA VAL A 602 -25.37 -0.84 -13.16
C VAL A 602 -24.68 -2.16 -13.54
N GLY A 603 -23.77 -2.16 -14.51
CA GLY A 603 -23.08 -3.36 -15.01
C GLY A 603 -22.56 -4.31 -13.91
N PRO A 604 -21.64 -3.88 -13.02
CA PRO A 604 -21.15 -4.73 -11.93
C PRO A 604 -22.27 -5.27 -11.02
N PHE A 605 -23.29 -4.46 -10.74
CA PHE A 605 -24.40 -4.84 -9.87
C PHE A 605 -25.29 -5.89 -10.48
N LEU A 606 -25.46 -5.86 -11.81
CA LEU A 606 -26.12 -6.94 -12.53
C LEU A 606 -25.35 -8.26 -12.37
N GLY A 607 -24.01 -8.21 -12.42
CA GLY A 607 -23.15 -9.35 -12.13
C GLY A 607 -23.33 -9.91 -10.72
N PHE A 608 -23.39 -9.02 -9.73
CA PHE A 608 -23.65 -9.38 -8.33
C PHE A 608 -25.00 -10.09 -8.18
N LEU A 609 -26.05 -9.52 -8.78
CA LEU A 609 -27.41 -10.07 -8.75
C LEU A 609 -27.49 -11.42 -9.46
N ARG A 610 -26.89 -11.56 -10.66
CA ARG A 610 -26.80 -12.85 -11.38
C ARG A 610 -26.12 -13.91 -10.51
N LYS A 611 -24.98 -13.57 -9.89
CA LYS A 611 -24.22 -14.48 -9.01
C LYS A 611 -25.04 -14.90 -7.79
N ARG A 612 -25.74 -13.97 -7.12
CA ARG A 612 -26.66 -14.30 -6.02
C ARG A 612 -27.84 -15.15 -6.49
N ALA A 613 -28.43 -14.87 -7.64
CA ALA A 613 -29.54 -15.64 -8.18
C ALA A 613 -29.14 -17.08 -8.55
N LEU A 614 -27.88 -17.32 -8.92
CA LEU A 614 -27.33 -18.65 -9.18
C LEU A 614 -27.01 -19.42 -7.88
N ARG A 615 -26.58 -18.73 -6.83
CA ARG A 615 -26.22 -19.33 -5.52
C ARG A 615 -27.39 -19.48 -4.55
N SER A 616 -28.49 -18.78 -4.80
CA SER A 616 -29.63 -18.70 -3.90
C SER A 616 -30.30 -20.06 -3.70
N ASN A 617 -30.26 -20.55 -2.45
CA ASN A 617 -31.12 -21.63 -1.95
C ASN A 617 -32.33 -21.07 -1.17
N GLY A 618 -32.70 -19.80 -1.37
CA GLY A 618 -33.83 -19.13 -0.70
C GLY A 618 -33.48 -18.33 0.57
N ASN A 619 -32.21 -18.32 1.01
CA ASN A 619 -31.74 -17.56 2.17
C ASN A 619 -30.72 -16.49 1.76
N VAL A 620 -31.21 -15.39 1.17
CA VAL A 620 -30.39 -14.28 0.64
C VAL A 620 -30.81 -12.99 1.32
N GLY A 621 -29.83 -12.14 1.65
CA GLY A 621 -30.07 -10.83 2.25
C GLY A 621 -30.81 -9.88 1.32
N ALA A 622 -31.55 -8.93 1.89
CA ALA A 622 -32.28 -7.93 1.12
C ALA A 622 -31.33 -7.12 0.21
N VAL A 623 -31.79 -6.78 -0.99
CA VAL A 623 -31.04 -5.94 -1.94
C VAL A 623 -31.88 -4.75 -2.35
N THR A 624 -31.34 -3.55 -2.14
CA THR A 624 -31.94 -2.29 -2.60
C THR A 624 -31.04 -1.72 -3.69
N LEU A 625 -31.56 -1.55 -4.91
CA LEU A 625 -30.86 -0.93 -6.02
C LEU A 625 -31.47 0.44 -6.34
N VAL A 626 -30.71 1.52 -6.22
CA VAL A 626 -31.10 2.86 -6.69
C VAL A 626 -30.36 3.13 -8.00
N LEU A 627 -31.08 3.25 -9.12
CA LEU A 627 -30.51 3.42 -10.45
C LEU A 627 -30.95 4.74 -11.08
N GLY A 628 -29.99 5.66 -11.26
CA GLY A 628 -30.17 6.93 -11.93
C GLY A 628 -30.13 6.82 -13.46
N ALA A 629 -31.14 7.35 -14.14
CA ALA A 629 -31.16 7.52 -15.60
C ALA A 629 -31.94 8.81 -15.98
N ARG A 630 -32.01 9.15 -17.28
CA ARG A 630 -32.79 10.31 -17.71
C ARG A 630 -34.26 9.95 -17.92
N GLU A 631 -34.49 8.86 -18.62
CA GLU A 631 -35.79 8.34 -19.07
C GLU A 631 -35.79 6.81 -18.95
N PRO A 632 -36.97 6.15 -18.98
CA PRO A 632 -37.06 4.70 -18.73
C PRO A 632 -36.30 3.83 -19.74
N GLU A 633 -36.17 4.26 -21.00
CA GLU A 633 -35.47 3.49 -22.04
C GLU A 633 -33.96 3.75 -22.05
N ASP A 634 -33.49 4.75 -21.29
CA ASP A 634 -32.07 4.96 -21.00
C ASP A 634 -31.54 4.01 -19.90
N VAL A 635 -32.44 3.28 -19.22
CA VAL A 635 -32.11 2.33 -18.14
C VAL A 635 -31.52 1.05 -18.72
N PRO A 636 -30.24 0.70 -18.44
CA PRO A 636 -29.67 -0.52 -18.97
C PRO A 636 -30.26 -1.76 -18.29
N TYR A 637 -30.48 -2.83 -19.07
CA TYR A 637 -30.94 -4.14 -18.59
C TYR A 637 -32.26 -4.11 -17.78
N ARG A 638 -33.15 -3.14 -18.03
CA ARG A 638 -34.40 -2.95 -17.26
C ARG A 638 -35.26 -4.23 -17.18
N GLU A 639 -35.46 -4.90 -18.31
CA GLU A 639 -36.25 -6.15 -18.37
C GLU A 639 -35.63 -7.25 -17.50
N GLU A 640 -34.31 -7.39 -17.54
CA GLU A 640 -33.60 -8.37 -16.73
C GLU A 640 -33.65 -8.04 -15.23
N LEU A 641 -33.58 -6.76 -14.86
CA LEU A 641 -33.76 -6.33 -13.47
C LEU A 641 -35.15 -6.71 -12.95
N ALA A 642 -36.19 -6.58 -13.77
CA ALA A 642 -37.54 -7.03 -13.42
C ALA A 642 -37.58 -8.56 -13.19
N VAL A 643 -36.95 -9.36 -14.07
CA VAL A 643 -36.84 -10.82 -13.90
C VAL A 643 -36.05 -11.20 -12.63
N LEU A 644 -34.94 -10.51 -12.36
CA LEU A 644 -34.15 -10.75 -11.14
C LEU A 644 -34.93 -10.39 -9.87
N SER A 645 -35.76 -9.35 -9.90
CA SER A 645 -36.61 -8.97 -8.77
C SER A 645 -37.70 -9.98 -8.42
N GLN A 646 -38.03 -10.89 -9.33
CA GLN A 646 -38.93 -12.04 -9.06
C GLN A 646 -38.19 -13.17 -8.32
N ARG A 647 -36.87 -13.28 -8.49
CA ARG A 647 -36.05 -14.39 -7.97
C ARG A 647 -35.30 -14.07 -6.69
N LEU A 648 -35.04 -12.79 -6.44
CA LEU A 648 -34.28 -12.30 -5.29
C LEU A 648 -35.15 -11.35 -4.46
N PRO A 649 -34.85 -11.15 -3.16
CA PRO A 649 -35.43 -10.08 -2.36
C PRO A 649 -34.86 -8.71 -2.78
N LEU A 650 -35.08 -8.35 -4.04
CA LEU A 650 -34.56 -7.18 -4.72
C LEU A 650 -35.67 -6.14 -4.93
N THR A 651 -35.41 -4.93 -4.47
CA THR A 651 -36.20 -3.73 -4.75
C THR A 651 -35.36 -2.78 -5.60
N VAL A 652 -35.85 -2.41 -6.78
CA VAL A 652 -35.15 -1.49 -7.70
C VAL A 652 -35.89 -0.17 -7.76
N HIS A 653 -35.25 0.92 -7.36
CA HIS A 653 -35.76 2.29 -7.50
C HIS A 653 -35.11 2.96 -8.71
N LEU A 654 -35.91 3.28 -9.73
CA LEU A 654 -35.47 3.96 -10.95
C LEU A 654 -35.61 5.48 -10.77
N ALA A 655 -34.49 6.15 -10.50
CA ALA A 655 -34.40 7.59 -10.32
C ALA A 655 -34.27 8.30 -11.69
N LEU A 656 -35.39 8.72 -12.27
CA LEU A 656 -35.42 9.31 -13.60
C LEU A 656 -35.37 10.84 -13.53
N SER A 657 -34.42 11.47 -14.22
CA SER A 657 -34.20 12.92 -14.12
C SER A 657 -35.09 13.77 -15.04
N ARG A 658 -35.78 13.16 -16.01
CA ARG A 658 -36.65 13.85 -17.00
C ARG A 658 -38.07 13.31 -17.07
N SER A 659 -38.40 12.34 -16.23
CA SER A 659 -39.72 11.69 -16.17
C SER A 659 -39.96 11.18 -14.75
N GLU A 660 -41.21 10.85 -14.44
CA GLU A 660 -41.57 10.20 -13.16
C GLU A 660 -40.82 8.86 -13.04
N GLY A 661 -40.18 8.64 -11.90
CA GLY A 661 -39.50 7.38 -11.61
C GLY A 661 -40.48 6.26 -11.26
N CYS A 662 -39.93 5.08 -10.98
CA CYS A 662 -40.73 3.95 -10.52
C CYS A 662 -39.95 3.01 -9.62
N THR A 663 -40.65 2.14 -8.90
CA THR A 663 -40.08 1.06 -8.11
C THR A 663 -40.47 -0.27 -8.72
N ILE A 664 -39.48 -1.13 -8.99
CA ILE A 664 -39.67 -2.50 -9.47
C ILE A 664 -39.45 -3.44 -8.28
N GLN A 665 -40.46 -4.25 -7.97
CA GLN A 665 -40.39 -5.24 -6.91
C GLN A 665 -41.22 -6.46 -7.30
N ARG A 666 -40.67 -7.68 -7.16
CA ARG A 666 -41.35 -8.93 -7.59
C ARG A 666 -41.83 -8.90 -9.04
N GLY A 667 -41.14 -8.19 -9.91
CA GLY A 667 -41.49 -8.00 -11.32
C GLY A 667 -42.58 -6.98 -11.59
N GLU A 668 -43.17 -6.36 -10.56
CA GLU A 668 -44.20 -5.33 -10.70
C GLU A 668 -43.58 -3.94 -10.63
N GLU A 669 -43.99 -3.04 -11.55
CA GLU A 669 -43.53 -1.65 -11.58
C GLU A 669 -44.59 -0.70 -11.01
N SER A 670 -44.22 0.04 -9.96
CA SER A 670 -45.05 1.08 -9.33
C SER A 670 -44.48 2.47 -9.61
N ARG A 671 -45.20 3.31 -10.37
CA ARG A 671 -44.76 4.68 -10.70
C ARG A 671 -44.88 5.62 -9.51
N TRP A 672 -44.00 6.63 -9.47
CA TRP A 672 -44.06 7.71 -8.48
C TRP A 672 -44.88 8.89 -8.99
N ASP A 673 -45.34 9.72 -8.06
CA ASP A 673 -46.11 10.94 -8.33
C ASP A 673 -45.24 12.15 -8.69
N ARG A 674 -43.91 12.00 -8.64
CA ARG A 674 -42.97 13.09 -8.82
C ARG A 674 -41.63 12.61 -9.39
N VAL A 675 -40.87 13.56 -9.92
CA VAL A 675 -39.49 13.37 -10.34
C VAL A 675 -38.59 13.40 -9.10
N MET A 676 -37.80 12.33 -8.90
CA MET A 676 -36.82 12.24 -7.81
C MET A 676 -35.46 11.81 -8.37
N LYS A 677 -34.38 12.44 -7.90
CA LYS A 677 -33.01 12.02 -8.17
C LYS A 677 -32.58 10.96 -7.15
N ALA A 678 -31.45 10.30 -7.41
CA ALA A 678 -30.94 9.27 -6.51
C ALA A 678 -30.76 9.77 -5.05
N PRO A 679 -30.18 10.95 -4.77
CA PRO A 679 -30.12 11.48 -3.41
C PRO A 679 -31.49 11.63 -2.73
N ASP A 680 -32.51 12.10 -3.46
CA ASP A 680 -33.86 12.29 -2.92
C ASP A 680 -34.46 10.94 -2.48
N ILE A 681 -34.22 9.88 -3.26
CA ILE A 681 -34.65 8.52 -2.91
C ILE A 681 -33.89 8.01 -1.69
N LEU A 682 -32.58 8.21 -1.61
CA LEU A 682 -31.79 7.80 -0.45
C LEU A 682 -32.33 8.47 0.83
N VAL A 683 -32.65 9.76 0.78
CA VAL A 683 -33.27 10.50 1.89
C VAL A 683 -34.65 9.90 2.24
N SER A 684 -35.47 9.58 1.24
CA SER A 684 -36.77 8.94 1.49
C SER A 684 -36.66 7.55 2.15
N LEU A 685 -35.53 6.86 1.97
CA LEU A 685 -35.24 5.53 2.50
C LEU A 685 -34.35 5.56 3.75
N GLU A 686 -34.05 6.73 4.31
CA GLU A 686 -33.03 6.91 5.36
C GLU A 686 -33.19 5.94 6.54
N ALA A 687 -34.42 5.73 7.02
CA ALA A 687 -34.69 4.83 8.14
C ALA A 687 -34.36 3.36 7.83
N ASP A 688 -34.73 2.86 6.64
CA ASP A 688 -34.39 1.50 6.23
C ASP A 688 -32.88 1.39 5.98
N ILE A 689 -32.27 2.35 5.28
CA ILE A 689 -30.81 2.37 5.03
C ILE A 689 -30.03 2.31 6.35
N LYS A 690 -30.41 3.13 7.35
CA LYS A 690 -29.80 3.10 8.69
C LYS A 690 -29.94 1.73 9.34
N THR A 691 -31.12 1.11 9.27
CA THR A 691 -31.37 -0.23 9.81
C THR A 691 -30.51 -1.29 9.13
N GLN A 692 -30.49 -1.31 7.79
CA GLN A 692 -29.71 -2.29 7.02
C GLN A 692 -28.20 -2.12 7.28
N CYS A 693 -27.70 -0.88 7.35
CA CYS A 693 -26.26 -0.63 7.51
C CYS A 693 -25.78 -0.82 8.95
N LYS A 694 -26.50 -0.27 9.94
CA LYS A 694 -26.08 -0.28 11.35
C LYS A 694 -26.42 -1.57 12.09
N GLU A 695 -27.55 -2.20 11.79
CA GLU A 695 -28.00 -3.40 12.51
C GLU A 695 -27.68 -4.70 11.76
N LYS A 696 -27.77 -4.68 10.42
CA LYS A 696 -27.60 -5.88 9.58
C LYS A 696 -26.27 -5.94 8.83
N GLY A 697 -25.41 -4.94 9.00
CA GLY A 697 -24.07 -4.90 8.40
C GLY A 697 -24.08 -4.84 6.87
N ALA A 698 -25.05 -4.17 6.26
CA ALA A 698 -25.15 -4.05 4.81
C ALA A 698 -23.89 -3.45 4.17
N HIS A 699 -23.56 -3.92 2.97
CA HIS A 699 -22.53 -3.30 2.13
C HIS A 699 -23.15 -2.29 1.18
N ILE A 700 -22.52 -1.13 1.03
CA ILE A 700 -22.93 -0.05 0.14
C ILE A 700 -21.99 -0.03 -1.06
N TYR A 701 -22.53 -0.12 -2.27
CA TYR A 701 -21.77 0.00 -3.51
C TYR A 701 -22.27 1.16 -4.35
N VAL A 702 -21.36 2.01 -4.82
CA VAL A 702 -21.67 3.18 -5.65
C VAL A 702 -20.91 3.11 -6.98
N CYS A 703 -21.62 3.22 -8.11
CA CYS A 703 -21.01 3.22 -9.45
C CYS A 703 -21.66 4.21 -10.41
N GLY A 704 -20.91 5.12 -11.00
CA GLY A 704 -21.50 6.15 -11.87
C GLY A 704 -20.51 7.23 -12.29
N SER A 705 -21.00 8.43 -12.60
CA SER A 705 -20.10 9.58 -12.81
C SER A 705 -19.47 10.07 -11.50
N VAL A 706 -18.32 10.73 -11.54
CA VAL A 706 -17.71 11.26 -10.30
C VAL A 706 -18.61 12.28 -9.60
N GLY A 707 -19.28 13.15 -10.36
CA GLY A 707 -20.28 14.07 -9.80
C GLY A 707 -21.46 13.34 -9.14
N PHE A 708 -21.91 12.21 -9.72
CA PHE A 708 -22.93 11.36 -9.12
C PHE A 708 -22.44 10.71 -7.82
N GLY A 709 -21.26 10.10 -7.83
CA GLY A 709 -20.65 9.49 -6.65
C GLY A 709 -20.51 10.45 -5.49
N SER A 710 -19.98 11.66 -5.74
CA SER A 710 -19.86 12.73 -4.73
C SER A 710 -21.21 13.09 -4.11
N SER A 711 -22.26 13.26 -4.92
CA SER A 711 -23.60 13.59 -4.41
C SER A 711 -24.20 12.47 -3.53
N VAL A 712 -23.98 11.21 -3.91
CA VAL A 712 -24.42 10.04 -3.15
C VAL A 712 -23.64 9.94 -1.84
N ARG A 713 -22.31 10.04 -1.90
CA ARG A 713 -21.44 9.98 -0.73
C ARG A 713 -21.78 11.06 0.29
N SER A 714 -21.98 12.32 -0.15
CA SER A 714 -22.39 13.41 0.73
C SER A 714 -23.73 13.14 1.42
N THR A 715 -24.69 12.55 0.70
CA THR A 715 -25.99 12.16 1.25
C THR A 715 -25.85 11.08 2.32
N LEU A 716 -25.07 10.02 2.03
CA LEU A 716 -24.83 8.91 2.96
C LEU A 716 -24.01 9.33 4.18
N LEU A 717 -23.07 10.27 4.03
CA LEU A 717 -22.35 10.88 5.15
C LEU A 717 -23.30 11.64 6.07
N GLY A 718 -24.23 12.42 5.51
CA GLY A 718 -25.26 13.12 6.29
C GLY A 718 -26.19 12.18 7.07
N MET A 719 -26.32 10.93 6.63
CA MET A 719 -27.09 9.88 7.32
C MET A 719 -26.28 9.13 8.37
N ASP A 720 -24.96 9.33 8.46
CA ASP A 720 -24.07 8.60 9.37
C ASP A 720 -24.17 7.07 9.17
N VAL A 721 -24.11 6.59 7.92
CA VAL A 721 -24.19 5.14 7.57
C VAL A 721 -22.95 4.59 6.88
N ILE A 722 -21.95 5.43 6.59
CA ILE A 722 -20.72 5.01 5.93
C ILE A 722 -19.80 4.34 6.96
N ASP A 723 -19.63 3.02 6.81
CA ASP A 723 -18.50 2.27 7.35
C ASP A 723 -17.54 1.99 6.20
N GLU A 724 -16.31 2.50 6.28
CA GLU A 724 -15.30 2.40 5.21
C GLU A 724 -14.89 0.95 4.88
N SER A 725 -15.11 0.00 5.80
CA SER A 725 -14.90 -1.43 5.53
C SER A 725 -15.99 -2.03 4.64
N ARG A 726 -17.17 -1.41 4.61
CA ARG A 726 -18.38 -1.88 3.90
C ARG A 726 -18.90 -0.90 2.84
N TYR A 727 -18.25 0.24 2.65
CA TYR A 727 -18.50 1.21 1.58
C TYR A 727 -17.52 1.02 0.43
N HIS A 728 -18.07 0.87 -0.77
CA HIS A 728 -17.32 0.56 -1.99
C HIS A 728 -17.73 1.50 -3.11
N GLU A 729 -16.78 2.18 -3.74
CA GLU A 729 -17.08 3.17 -4.78
C GLU A 729 -16.21 2.97 -6.03
N ASP A 730 -16.86 2.97 -7.19
CA ASP A 730 -16.25 2.90 -8.52
C ASP A 730 -16.87 3.95 -9.45
N CYS A 731 -16.38 5.19 -9.42
CA CYS A 731 -16.91 6.29 -10.22
C CYS A 731 -15.97 6.72 -11.35
N PHE A 732 -16.56 7.05 -12.51
CA PHE A 732 -15.88 7.26 -13.78
C PHE A 732 -16.22 8.61 -14.41
N GLY A 733 -15.25 9.20 -15.11
CA GLY A 733 -15.52 10.33 -15.98
C GLY A 733 -15.76 11.64 -15.23
N GLY A 734 -15.11 12.69 -15.74
CA GLY A 734 -15.23 14.04 -15.21
C GLY A 734 -14.03 14.90 -15.57
N HIS A 735 -14.03 15.48 -16.77
CA HIS A 735 -13.66 16.89 -16.86
C HIS A 735 -14.93 17.67 -16.54
N ALA A 736 -15.46 17.51 -15.32
CA ALA A 736 -16.39 18.52 -14.85
C ALA A 736 -15.54 19.80 -14.81
N PRO A 737 -15.86 20.85 -15.58
CA PRO A 737 -15.17 22.11 -15.39
C PRO A 737 -15.32 22.44 -13.91
N VAL A 738 -14.17 22.61 -13.25
CA VAL A 738 -14.11 23.15 -11.91
C VAL A 738 -15.03 24.36 -11.92
N VAL A 739 -16.10 24.33 -11.11
CA VAL A 739 -16.90 25.52 -10.88
C VAL A 739 -15.99 26.43 -10.07
N THR A 740 -15.19 27.24 -10.77
CA THR A 740 -14.23 28.16 -10.18
C THR A 740 -15.04 29.16 -9.36
N ARG A 741 -14.95 29.07 -8.04
CA ARG A 741 -15.67 29.96 -7.13
C ARG A 741 -14.95 31.30 -6.99
N ARG A 742 -13.63 31.36 -7.25
CA ARG A 742 -12.78 32.57 -7.20
C ARG A 742 -11.32 32.29 -7.59
N GLU A 743 -10.55 33.29 -8.00
CA GLU A 743 -9.08 33.17 -8.19
C GLU A 743 -8.31 33.22 -6.85
N VAL A 744 -7.18 32.53 -6.74
CA VAL A 744 -6.34 32.45 -5.52
C VAL A 744 -4.91 32.91 -5.83
N THR A 745 -4.32 33.76 -4.99
CA THR A 745 -2.93 34.22 -5.17
C THR A 745 -1.91 33.29 -4.51
N VAL A 746 -0.64 33.34 -4.93
CA VAL A 746 0.45 32.58 -4.26
C VAL A 746 0.61 32.97 -2.79
N ALA A 747 0.48 34.26 -2.46
CA ALA A 747 0.53 34.75 -1.08
C ALA A 747 -0.61 34.19 -0.21
N GLU A 748 -1.82 34.11 -0.78
CA GLU A 748 -2.96 33.49 -0.12
C GLU A 748 -2.72 32.00 0.07
N LEU A 749 -2.33 31.27 -0.99
CA LEU A 749 -2.03 29.84 -0.94
C LEU A 749 -1.03 29.51 0.18
N ALA A 750 0.06 30.30 0.31
CA ALA A 750 1.11 30.09 1.30
C ALA A 750 0.64 30.13 2.78
N ARG A 751 -0.52 30.73 3.06
CA ARG A 751 -1.13 30.77 4.41
C ARG A 751 -1.94 29.52 4.73
N HIS A 752 -2.32 28.75 3.71
CA HIS A 752 -3.11 27.54 3.85
C HIS A 752 -2.22 26.29 3.84
N ASN A 753 -1.28 26.26 4.79
CA ASN A 753 -0.33 25.16 4.96
C ASN A 753 -0.49 24.40 6.29
N LYS A 754 -1.66 24.44 6.92
CA LYS A 754 -1.92 23.80 8.23
C LYS A 754 -2.90 22.63 8.11
N PRO A 755 -2.91 21.66 9.04
CA PRO A 755 -3.84 20.51 8.96
C PRO A 755 -5.32 20.88 8.88
N ASP A 756 -5.71 21.94 9.59
CA ASP A 756 -7.05 22.52 9.63
C ASP A 756 -7.28 23.61 8.57
N SER A 757 -6.28 23.85 7.71
CA SER A 757 -6.29 24.82 6.62
C SER A 757 -5.27 24.41 5.56
N LEU A 758 -5.63 23.37 4.77
CA LEU A 758 -4.72 22.64 3.89
C LEU A 758 -5.08 22.85 2.42
N TRP A 759 -4.42 23.78 1.75
CA TRP A 759 -4.61 24.02 0.32
C TRP A 759 -3.41 23.61 -0.50
N MET A 760 -3.63 23.21 -1.75
CA MET A 760 -2.56 22.88 -2.70
C MET A 760 -2.91 23.30 -4.11
N ALA A 761 -1.91 23.72 -4.88
CA ALA A 761 -2.08 23.94 -6.31
C ALA A 761 -1.58 22.73 -7.12
N ILE A 762 -2.43 22.17 -7.98
CA ILE A 762 -2.11 21.07 -8.91
C ILE A 762 -2.63 21.45 -10.30
N ASP A 763 -1.77 21.39 -11.31
CA ASP A 763 -2.04 21.79 -12.70
C ASP A 763 -2.65 23.22 -12.79
N GLY A 764 -2.15 24.13 -11.96
CA GLY A 764 -2.61 25.53 -11.94
C GLY A 764 -3.97 25.78 -11.27
N ILE A 765 -4.58 24.77 -10.64
CA ILE A 765 -5.82 24.90 -9.87
C ILE A 765 -5.54 24.71 -8.38
N VAL A 766 -6.09 25.57 -7.53
CA VAL A 766 -6.02 25.47 -6.08
C VAL A 766 -7.18 24.62 -5.54
N TYR A 767 -6.88 23.67 -4.66
CA TYR A 767 -7.82 22.78 -4.00
C TYR A 767 -7.76 22.97 -2.48
N ASP A 768 -8.93 23.05 -1.83
CA ASP A 768 -9.05 22.97 -0.37
C ASP A 768 -9.17 21.50 0.06
N LEU A 769 -8.04 20.90 0.40
CA LEU A 769 -7.97 19.49 0.76
C LEU A 769 -8.07 19.26 2.27
N THR A 770 -8.48 20.27 3.05
CA THR A 770 -8.60 20.19 4.51
C THR A 770 -9.48 19.01 4.95
N THR A 771 -10.71 18.95 4.44
CA THR A 771 -11.65 17.86 4.75
C THR A 771 -11.31 16.55 4.04
N PHE A 772 -10.60 16.64 2.90
CA PHE A 772 -10.13 15.47 2.18
C PHE A 772 -8.99 14.77 2.90
N ALA A 773 -8.16 15.49 3.66
CA ALA A 773 -6.90 15.00 4.20
C ALA A 773 -7.05 13.79 5.12
N GLU A 774 -8.14 13.71 5.89
CA GLU A 774 -8.46 12.57 6.75
C GLU A 774 -8.83 11.31 5.96
N SER A 775 -9.38 11.50 4.75
CA SER A 775 -9.76 10.43 3.83
C SER A 775 -8.68 10.09 2.80
N HIS A 776 -7.58 10.85 2.77
CA HIS A 776 -6.49 10.64 1.82
C HIS A 776 -5.74 9.32 2.13
N PRO A 777 -5.60 8.39 1.16
CA PRO A 777 -4.96 7.10 1.39
C PRO A 777 -3.49 7.17 1.83
N GLY A 778 -2.79 8.24 1.47
CA GLY A 778 -1.42 8.52 1.93
C GLY A 778 -1.37 9.29 3.25
N GLY A 779 -2.48 9.41 3.97
CA GLY A 779 -2.60 10.20 5.21
C GLY A 779 -2.42 11.71 5.03
N LEU A 780 -2.79 12.46 6.07
CA LEU A 780 -2.63 13.92 6.17
C LEU A 780 -1.19 14.36 5.91
N LYS A 781 -0.21 13.57 6.38
CA LYS A 781 1.20 13.93 6.27
C LYS A 781 1.69 14.10 4.84
N THR A 782 1.28 13.23 3.93
CA THR A 782 1.73 13.33 2.53
C THR A 782 1.23 14.62 1.88
N LEU A 783 0.05 15.08 2.29
CA LEU A 783 -0.56 16.31 1.82
C LEU A 783 0.05 17.54 2.48
N ILE A 784 0.27 17.49 3.79
CA ILE A 784 0.74 18.64 4.58
C ILE A 784 2.14 19.09 4.20
N GLU A 785 2.99 18.19 3.69
CA GLU A 785 4.33 18.54 3.24
C GLU A 785 4.33 19.45 1.99
N SER A 786 3.27 19.39 1.20
CA SER A 786 3.08 20.25 0.02
C SER A 786 1.99 21.30 0.21
N ALA A 787 1.38 21.36 1.39
CA ALA A 787 0.34 22.33 1.68
C ALA A 787 0.87 23.77 1.57
N GLY A 788 0.04 24.66 1.06
CA GLY A 788 0.38 26.03 0.72
C GLY A 788 1.40 26.20 -0.42
N THR A 789 1.63 25.17 -1.24
CA THR A 789 2.59 25.22 -2.37
C THR A 789 2.01 24.70 -3.68
N VAL A 790 2.75 24.91 -4.78
CA VAL A 790 2.53 24.23 -6.06
C VAL A 790 3.08 22.81 -5.98
N ALA A 791 2.17 21.84 -6.01
CA ALA A 791 2.44 20.45 -5.66
C ALA A 791 2.68 19.52 -6.87
N ASP A 792 2.63 20.03 -8.11
CA ASP A 792 2.68 19.24 -9.36
C ASP A 792 3.73 18.13 -9.33
N ARG A 793 4.99 18.48 -9.07
CA ARG A 793 6.09 17.52 -9.07
C ARG A 793 5.85 16.37 -8.08
N ARG A 794 5.41 16.69 -6.86
CA ARG A 794 5.19 15.69 -5.81
C ARG A 794 3.91 14.89 -6.07
N PHE A 795 2.88 15.54 -6.58
CA PHE A 795 1.65 14.89 -7.02
C PHE A 795 1.94 13.82 -8.06
N TYR A 796 2.67 14.16 -9.13
CA TYR A 796 3.01 13.24 -10.22
C TYR A 796 4.08 12.20 -9.85
N LEU A 797 4.87 12.44 -8.80
CA LEU A 797 5.80 11.45 -8.25
C LEU A 797 5.05 10.25 -7.65
N VAL A 798 3.97 10.53 -6.91
CA VAL A 798 3.18 9.53 -6.19
C VAL A 798 2.05 8.98 -7.07
N HIS A 799 1.41 9.85 -7.85
CA HIS A 799 0.22 9.54 -8.64
C HIS A 799 0.54 9.44 -10.14
N SER A 800 1.61 8.73 -10.51
CA SER A 800 2.06 8.67 -11.91
C SER A 800 1.12 7.89 -12.83
N GLY A 801 1.29 8.09 -14.15
CA GLY A 801 0.53 7.38 -15.18
C GLY A 801 -0.95 7.77 -15.22
N ASP A 802 -1.80 6.83 -15.64
CA ASP A 802 -3.23 7.07 -15.84
C ASP A 802 -4.05 7.16 -14.54
N TYR A 803 -3.42 6.84 -13.40
CA TYR A 803 -4.01 6.97 -12.08
C TYR A 803 -4.16 8.44 -11.63
N SER A 804 -3.22 9.32 -12.01
CA SER A 804 -3.25 10.78 -11.73
C SER A 804 -4.61 11.42 -12.03
N GLN A 805 -5.15 11.13 -13.22
CA GLN A 805 -6.37 11.76 -13.72
C GLN A 805 -7.61 11.30 -12.94
N GLY A 806 -7.63 10.04 -12.50
CA GLY A 806 -8.67 9.55 -11.59
C GLY A 806 -8.67 10.31 -10.26
N ILE A 807 -7.47 10.55 -9.72
CA ILE A 807 -7.30 11.33 -8.48
C ILE A 807 -7.69 12.79 -8.66
N ILE A 808 -7.24 13.46 -9.74
CA ILE A 808 -7.63 14.84 -10.06
C ILE A 808 -9.16 14.94 -10.14
N THR A 809 -9.80 13.95 -10.75
CA THR A 809 -11.27 13.90 -10.84
C THR A 809 -11.92 13.75 -9.46
N GLN A 810 -11.36 12.90 -8.58
CA GLN A 810 -11.86 12.73 -7.20
C GLN A 810 -11.73 14.01 -6.36
N ILE A 811 -10.63 14.75 -6.53
CA ILE A 811 -10.39 15.98 -5.78
C ILE A 811 -11.05 17.21 -6.41
N ALA A 812 -11.59 17.11 -7.63
CA ALA A 812 -12.21 18.23 -8.34
C ALA A 812 -13.32 18.94 -7.55
N GLN A 813 -14.02 18.20 -6.68
CA GLN A 813 -15.04 18.75 -5.79
C GLN A 813 -14.50 19.73 -4.73
N PHE A 814 -13.20 19.64 -4.44
CA PHE A 814 -12.48 20.49 -3.48
C PHE A 814 -11.83 21.71 -4.15
N ALA A 815 -11.98 21.86 -5.46
CA ALA A 815 -11.34 22.94 -6.20
C ALA A 815 -11.95 24.30 -5.84
N ILE A 816 -11.07 25.28 -5.57
CA ILE A 816 -11.41 26.67 -5.26
C ILE A 816 -11.42 27.48 -6.56
N GLY A 817 -10.34 27.40 -7.33
CA GLY A 817 -10.18 28.08 -8.62
C GLY A 817 -8.71 28.21 -9.06
N PRO A 818 -8.42 28.99 -10.12
CA PRO A 818 -7.09 29.06 -10.71
C PRO A 818 -6.09 29.81 -9.81
N LEU A 819 -4.84 29.35 -9.80
CA LEU A 819 -3.72 30.02 -9.14
C LEU A 819 -3.21 31.20 -9.96
N ARG A 820 -2.97 32.33 -9.30
CA ARG A 820 -2.37 33.55 -9.87
C ARG A 820 -1.14 33.96 -9.07
N GLU A 821 -0.16 34.53 -9.75
CA GLU A 821 1.07 35.05 -9.13
C GLU A 821 0.78 36.24 -8.20
N GLY A 822 -0.22 37.07 -8.54
CA GLY A 822 -0.54 38.30 -7.80
C GLY A 822 0.46 39.41 -8.10
N ASN A 823 0.78 40.23 -7.10
CA ASN A 823 1.74 41.35 -7.22
C ASN A 823 3.18 40.97 -6.83
N LEU A 824 3.48 39.68 -6.63
CA LEU A 824 4.80 39.23 -6.19
C LEU A 824 5.74 39.00 -7.38
N SER A 825 7.00 39.39 -7.24
CA SER A 825 8.04 39.05 -8.23
C SER A 825 8.36 37.54 -8.24
N PRO A 826 8.84 36.97 -9.36
CA PRO A 826 9.19 35.54 -9.44
C PRO A 826 10.20 35.09 -8.37
N SER A 827 11.15 35.97 -8.00
CA SER A 827 12.13 35.72 -6.93
C SER A 827 11.47 35.61 -5.56
N ARG A 828 10.50 36.50 -5.24
CA ARG A 828 9.74 36.43 -3.98
C ARG A 828 8.82 35.21 -3.94
N ILE A 829 8.18 34.84 -5.05
CA ILE A 829 7.37 33.62 -5.17
C ILE A 829 8.22 32.38 -4.88
N GLN A 830 9.44 32.32 -5.44
CA GLN A 830 10.36 31.21 -5.19
C GLN A 830 10.77 31.14 -3.72
N LYS A 831 11.18 32.26 -3.10
CA LYS A 831 11.54 32.34 -1.68
C LYS A 831 10.38 31.97 -0.76
N LEU A 832 9.18 32.48 -1.03
CA LEU A 832 7.97 32.15 -0.26
C LEU A 832 7.65 30.66 -0.33
N SER A 833 7.69 30.06 -1.53
CA SER A 833 7.52 28.61 -1.69
C SER A 833 8.56 27.82 -0.92
N GLN A 834 9.82 28.25 -0.93
CA GLN A 834 10.91 27.63 -0.18
C GLN A 834 10.72 27.71 1.34
N ILE A 835 10.24 28.84 1.86
CA ILE A 835 9.91 29.05 3.28
C ILE A 835 8.73 28.17 3.69
N VAL A 836 7.66 28.10 2.90
CA VAL A 836 6.50 27.24 3.18
C VAL A 836 6.92 25.77 3.18
N GLN A 837 7.74 25.33 2.22
CA GLN A 837 8.27 23.96 2.22
C GLN A 837 9.12 23.67 3.46
N ALA A 838 9.98 24.61 3.85
CA ALA A 838 10.80 24.50 5.07
C ALA A 838 9.94 24.40 6.33
N GLN A 839 8.90 25.22 6.46
CA GLN A 839 7.94 25.15 7.57
C GLN A 839 7.21 23.81 7.55
N ASN A 840 6.76 23.34 6.39
CA ASN A 840 6.02 22.08 6.29
C ASN A 840 6.84 20.87 6.73
N ILE A 841 8.15 20.89 6.46
CA ILE A 841 9.11 19.89 6.95
C ILE A 841 9.20 19.91 8.48
N LEU A 842 9.21 21.11 9.07
CA LEU A 842 9.41 21.31 10.49
C LEU A 842 8.09 21.26 11.27
N SER A 843 7.28 22.33 11.23
CA SER A 843 6.13 22.48 12.13
C SER A 843 4.91 21.64 11.74
N ASN A 844 4.85 21.15 10.50
CA ASN A 844 3.74 20.31 10.03
C ASN A 844 4.05 18.81 9.96
N ASN A 845 5.19 18.36 10.50
CA ASN A 845 5.41 16.95 10.75
C ASN A 845 4.28 16.46 11.68
N THR A 846 3.41 15.58 11.18
CA THR A 846 2.15 15.13 11.83
C THR A 846 2.31 14.51 13.21
N SER A 847 3.52 14.45 13.75
CA SER A 847 3.73 14.19 15.17
C SER A 847 3.09 15.24 16.10
N CYS A 848 2.77 16.42 15.55
CA CYS A 848 2.38 17.59 16.33
C CYS A 848 0.96 18.09 16.05
N ALA A 849 0.09 17.27 15.43
CA ALA A 849 -1.30 17.64 15.19
C ALA A 849 -2.02 17.94 16.54
N PRO A 850 -2.76 19.07 16.66
CA PRO A 850 -3.49 19.38 17.89
C PRO A 850 -4.41 18.21 18.30
N GLY A 851 -4.22 17.66 19.49
CA GLY A 851 -4.99 16.51 20.02
C GLY A 851 -4.39 15.12 19.79
N ARG A 852 -3.30 14.99 19.02
CA ARG A 852 -2.60 13.71 18.79
C ARG A 852 -1.79 13.30 20.02
N LYS A 853 -2.20 12.21 20.68
CA LYS A 853 -1.44 11.60 21.80
C LYS A 853 -0.34 10.71 21.25
N MET A 854 0.91 11.17 21.31
CA MET A 854 2.07 10.37 20.93
C MET A 854 2.77 9.75 22.12
N PRO A 855 3.21 8.48 22.04
CA PRO A 855 4.18 7.96 22.98
C PRO A 855 5.45 8.81 22.97
N PHE A 856 5.96 9.13 24.15
CA PHE A 856 7.05 10.08 24.33
C PHE A 856 8.32 9.73 23.52
N PHE A 857 8.71 8.46 23.46
CA PHE A 857 9.92 8.03 22.73
C PHE A 857 9.84 8.29 21.22
N ILE A 858 8.63 8.26 20.65
CA ILE A 858 8.38 8.64 19.25
C ILE A 858 8.42 10.16 19.10
N TYR A 859 7.86 10.86 20.09
CA TYR A 859 7.83 12.31 20.15
C TYR A 859 9.25 12.88 20.20
N CYS A 860 10.11 12.44 21.12
CA CYS A 860 11.50 12.91 21.25
C CYS A 860 12.31 12.86 19.94
N ASP A 861 12.16 11.80 19.17
CA ASP A 861 12.82 11.65 17.86
C ASP A 861 12.17 12.50 16.75
N SER A 862 10.93 12.97 16.91
CA SER A 862 10.22 13.83 15.94
C SER A 862 10.59 15.30 16.03
N LEU A 863 11.31 15.67 17.08
CA LEU A 863 11.57 17.05 17.50
C LEU A 863 13.01 17.47 17.23
N LEU A 864 13.86 16.49 16.91
CA LEU A 864 15.22 16.73 16.50
C LEU A 864 15.19 17.27 15.08
N VAL A 865 15.22 18.60 14.97
CA VAL A 865 15.59 19.24 13.72
C VAL A 865 17.04 18.84 13.45
N SER A 866 17.25 17.95 12.48
CA SER A 866 18.60 17.50 12.17
C SER A 866 19.39 18.63 11.54
N ARG A 867 20.73 18.60 11.64
CA ARG A 867 21.58 19.53 10.87
C ARG A 867 21.25 19.49 9.38
N LYS A 868 20.87 18.34 8.83
CA LYS A 868 20.47 18.22 7.42
C LYS A 868 19.18 18.97 7.11
N ASP A 869 18.24 19.02 8.05
CA ASP A 869 17.02 19.81 7.92
C ASP A 869 17.35 21.30 7.96
N LEU A 870 18.20 21.73 8.88
CA LEU A 870 18.69 23.11 8.96
C LEU A 870 19.50 23.52 7.73
N GLU A 871 20.39 22.65 7.23
CA GLU A 871 21.15 22.86 5.99
C GLU A 871 20.25 22.86 4.75
N ARG A 872 19.18 22.06 4.73
CA ARG A 872 18.17 22.08 3.66
C ARG A 872 17.42 23.40 3.67
N ILE A 873 17.06 23.90 4.84
CA ILE A 873 16.41 25.21 5.02
C ILE A 873 17.37 26.33 4.57
N ALA A 874 18.62 26.31 5.03
CA ALA A 874 19.63 27.31 4.66
C ALA A 874 19.88 27.35 3.14
N ARG A 875 20.09 26.19 2.50
CA ARG A 875 20.23 26.08 1.04
C ARG A 875 19.01 26.57 0.27
N ASN A 876 17.82 26.37 0.83
CA ASN A 876 16.58 26.82 0.22
C ASN A 876 16.37 28.33 0.36
N VAL A 877 17.14 29.05 1.18
CA VAL A 877 16.91 30.49 1.39
C VAL A 877 18.07 31.38 0.90
N GLN A 878 19.33 30.90 0.91
CA GLN A 878 20.51 31.29 0.09
C GLN A 878 21.79 30.79 0.79
N ASP A 879 22.82 30.42 0.01
CA ASP A 879 23.99 29.65 0.50
C ASP A 879 24.94 30.36 1.50
N ASN A 880 24.84 31.68 1.74
CA ASN A 880 25.94 32.45 2.36
C ASN A 880 25.61 33.34 3.58
N THR A 881 24.43 33.27 4.19
CA THR A 881 24.06 34.22 5.28
C THR A 881 24.12 33.63 6.70
N VAL A 882 23.95 32.32 6.88
CA VAL A 882 23.89 31.72 8.23
C VAL A 882 25.18 30.98 8.59
N PRO A 883 25.83 31.30 9.73
CA PRO A 883 27.04 30.58 10.16
C PRO A 883 26.71 29.12 10.46
N SER A 884 27.37 28.17 9.79
CA SER A 884 27.26 26.72 10.05
C SER A 884 27.46 26.33 11.52
N GLY A 885 28.22 27.14 12.28
CA GLY A 885 28.42 26.98 13.71
C GLY A 885 27.14 27.07 14.55
N LEU A 886 26.19 27.95 14.19
CA LEU A 886 24.94 28.15 14.92
C LEU A 886 24.03 26.91 14.84
N PHE A 887 23.97 26.29 13.66
CA PHE A 887 23.20 25.06 13.45
C PHE A 887 23.83 23.85 14.14
N ASN A 888 25.15 23.76 14.20
CA ASN A 888 25.83 22.71 14.96
C ASN A 888 25.55 22.81 16.46
N GLU A 889 25.50 24.04 17.02
CA GLU A 889 25.17 24.23 18.43
C GLU A 889 23.72 23.84 18.73
N LEU A 890 22.78 24.23 17.86
CA LEU A 890 21.37 23.85 18.00
C LEU A 890 21.14 22.33 17.90
N GLU A 891 21.78 21.64 16.95
CA GLU A 891 21.71 20.18 16.82
C GLU A 891 22.25 19.47 18.07
N LYS A 892 23.36 19.98 18.62
CA LYS A 892 23.92 19.47 19.87
C LYS A 892 22.93 19.64 21.03
N LEU A 893 22.37 20.84 21.20
CA LEU A 893 21.39 21.12 22.26
C LEU A 893 20.15 20.22 22.17
N PHE A 894 19.65 19.96 20.96
CA PHE A 894 18.55 19.03 20.77
C PHE A 894 18.92 17.58 21.13
N THR A 895 20.14 17.15 20.82
CA THR A 895 20.68 15.85 21.23
C THR A 895 20.79 15.75 22.75
N ASP A 896 21.28 16.80 23.40
CA ASP A 896 21.39 16.90 24.86
C ASP A 896 19.99 16.89 25.51
N LEU A 897 19.01 17.61 24.94
CA LEU A 897 17.62 17.61 25.41
C LEU A 897 16.97 16.23 25.31
N ARG A 898 17.18 15.49 24.20
CA ARG A 898 16.69 14.11 24.08
C ARG A 898 17.32 13.23 25.15
N THR A 899 18.62 13.34 25.34
CA THR A 899 19.35 12.54 26.34
C THR A 899 18.84 12.83 27.75
N ALA A 900 18.69 14.10 28.12
CA ALA A 900 18.14 14.53 29.40
C ALA A 900 16.71 14.01 29.61
N SER A 901 15.90 14.00 28.56
CA SER A 901 14.53 13.50 28.60
C SER A 901 14.45 12.00 28.92
N TRP A 902 15.26 11.18 28.24
CA TRP A 902 15.36 9.75 28.52
C TRP A 902 15.90 9.47 29.92
N GLN A 903 16.89 10.24 30.38
CA GLN A 903 17.42 10.13 31.74
C GLN A 903 16.39 10.52 32.80
N PHE A 904 15.60 11.57 32.56
CA PHE A 904 14.52 11.99 33.46
C PHE A 904 13.48 10.87 33.63
N LEU A 905 13.06 10.22 32.54
CA LEU A 905 12.16 9.07 32.59
C LEU A 905 12.76 7.86 33.28
N ALA A 906 14.07 7.63 33.14
CA ALA A 906 14.73 6.50 33.76
C ALA A 906 14.93 6.68 35.28
N ASN A 907 15.07 7.93 35.74
CA ASN A 907 15.58 8.21 37.09
C ASN A 907 14.57 8.89 38.03
N ALA A 908 13.59 9.65 37.54
CA ALA A 908 12.59 10.34 38.38
C ALA A 908 11.47 9.37 38.83
N LEU A 909 11.81 8.29 39.53
CA LEU A 909 10.85 7.21 39.84
C LEU A 909 9.77 7.61 40.85
N ASP A 910 9.98 8.69 41.60
CA ASP A 910 9.01 9.23 42.56
C ASP A 910 7.79 9.89 41.87
N THR A 911 7.87 10.13 40.56
CA THR A 911 6.78 10.71 39.76
C THR A 911 6.13 9.65 38.87
N PRO A 912 4.79 9.55 38.79
CA PRO A 912 4.10 8.64 37.89
C PRO A 912 4.55 8.80 36.42
N LEU A 913 4.67 7.70 35.68
CA LEU A 913 5.10 7.72 34.27
C LEU A 913 4.29 8.70 33.40
N PRO A 914 2.95 8.78 33.48
CA PRO A 914 2.18 9.73 32.66
C PRO A 914 2.52 11.20 32.94
N GLU A 915 2.81 11.55 34.19
CA GLU A 915 3.20 12.91 34.56
C GLU A 915 4.58 13.25 34.02
N ARG A 916 5.52 12.29 34.06
CA ARG A 916 6.84 12.45 33.47
C ARG A 916 6.77 12.62 31.94
N GLU A 917 5.99 11.78 31.27
CA GLU A 917 5.75 11.88 29.82
C GLU A 917 5.14 13.25 29.46
N ASN A 918 4.17 13.75 30.24
CA ASN A 918 3.56 15.07 30.06
C ASN A 918 4.56 16.22 30.27
N LYS A 919 5.42 16.13 31.29
CA LYS A 919 6.45 17.15 31.56
C LYS A 919 7.37 17.28 30.35
N VAL A 920 7.89 16.17 29.84
CA VAL A 920 8.75 16.22 28.65
C VAL A 920 7.99 16.72 27.41
N LEU A 921 6.75 16.25 27.21
CA LEU A 921 5.89 16.70 26.11
C LEU A 921 5.73 18.24 26.11
N SER A 922 5.53 18.84 27.29
CA SER A 922 5.36 20.29 27.43
C SER A 922 6.62 21.08 27.07
N THR A 923 7.81 20.58 27.42
CA THR A 923 9.10 21.20 27.10
C THR A 923 9.26 21.39 25.60
N TYR A 924 9.07 20.32 24.83
CA TYR A 924 9.21 20.40 23.37
C TYR A 924 8.07 21.13 22.65
N SER A 925 6.84 21.09 23.18
CA SER A 925 5.71 21.84 22.60
C SER A 925 5.98 23.35 22.57
N THR A 926 6.72 23.85 23.56
CA THR A 926 7.14 25.26 23.63
C THR A 926 8.11 25.61 22.50
N HIS A 927 9.12 24.77 22.25
CA HIS A 927 10.10 24.98 21.19
C HIS A 927 9.48 24.95 19.78
N TRP A 928 8.41 24.16 19.59
CA TRP A 928 7.67 24.16 18.33
C TRP A 928 6.96 25.47 18.03
N ALA A 929 6.30 26.05 19.03
CA ALA A 929 5.62 27.32 18.86
C ALA A 929 6.60 28.42 18.43
N GLU A 930 7.84 28.38 18.93
CA GLU A 930 8.92 29.29 18.53
C GLU A 930 9.36 29.09 17.08
N PHE A 931 9.48 27.85 16.60
CA PHE A 931 9.75 27.57 15.18
C PHE A 931 8.61 28.04 14.27
N ASP A 932 7.36 27.81 14.67
CA ASP A 932 6.22 28.20 13.85
C ASP A 932 6.11 29.72 13.71
N ALA A 933 6.32 30.44 14.82
CA ALA A 933 6.37 31.91 14.82
C ALA A 933 7.46 32.46 13.89
N LEU A 934 8.65 31.87 13.88
CA LEU A 934 9.73 32.24 12.95
C LEU A 934 9.28 32.11 11.49
N PHE A 935 8.62 31.01 11.11
CA PHE A 935 8.21 30.81 9.73
C PHE A 935 7.10 31.76 9.29
N GLU A 936 6.12 32.05 10.15
CA GLU A 936 5.08 33.04 9.84
C GLU A 936 5.70 34.44 9.66
N GLU A 937 6.64 34.84 10.52
CA GLU A 937 7.35 36.12 10.40
C GLU A 937 8.14 36.22 9.06
N LEU A 938 8.76 35.13 8.62
CA LEU A 938 9.46 35.06 7.33
C LEU A 938 8.51 35.09 6.12
N LYS A 939 7.32 34.48 6.21
CA LYS A 939 6.30 34.57 5.15
C LYS A 939 5.76 35.98 5.02
N ASP A 940 5.46 36.63 6.14
CA ASP A 940 4.97 38.00 6.17
C ASP A 940 5.99 38.95 5.52
N LEU A 941 7.29 38.80 5.82
CA LEU A 941 8.35 39.55 5.15
C LEU A 941 8.35 39.37 3.62
N CYS A 942 8.02 38.17 3.11
CA CYS A 942 7.94 37.91 1.67
C CYS A 942 6.67 38.45 1.01
N CYS A 943 5.59 38.58 1.78
CA CYS A 943 4.28 39.03 1.32
C CYS A 943 4.08 40.55 1.47
N ASP A 944 4.94 41.24 2.23
CA ASP A 944 4.90 42.68 2.42
C ASP A 944 5.39 43.44 1.17
N ASN A 945 4.48 44.24 0.60
CA ASN A 945 4.72 45.10 -0.58
C ASN A 945 5.03 46.55 -0.19
N SER A 946 5.35 46.84 1.08
CA SER A 946 5.53 48.20 1.60
C SER A 946 6.80 48.93 1.13
N SER A 947 7.45 48.46 0.05
CA SER A 947 8.68 49.04 -0.48
C SER A 947 8.87 48.89 -2.01
N ASP A 948 7.81 48.66 -2.79
CA ASP A 948 7.91 48.38 -4.24
C ASP A 948 7.87 49.63 -5.14
N ASP A 949 8.02 50.85 -4.59
CA ASP A 949 7.99 52.09 -5.38
C ASP A 949 9.37 52.60 -5.86
N ASP A 950 10.51 51.97 -5.51
CA ASP A 950 11.84 52.45 -5.94
C ASP A 950 12.61 51.47 -6.83
N GLU A 951 12.81 51.90 -8.08
CA GLU A 951 13.25 51.15 -9.25
C GLU A 951 14.77 50.89 -9.32
N HIS A 952 15.54 50.90 -8.22
CA HIS A 952 17.02 50.76 -8.26
C HIS A 952 17.57 49.70 -7.28
N ASN A 953 18.70 49.11 -7.69
CA ASN A 953 19.42 47.91 -7.23
C ASN A 953 19.76 47.77 -5.70
N ASP A 954 19.25 48.63 -4.81
CA ASP A 954 19.53 48.62 -3.35
C ASP A 954 18.54 47.74 -2.54
N ASN A 955 17.52 47.16 -3.19
CA ASN A 955 16.39 46.50 -2.51
C ASN A 955 16.65 45.06 -2.01
N ASP A 956 17.58 44.32 -2.61
CA ASP A 956 17.88 42.95 -2.18
C ASP A 956 18.73 42.92 -0.88
N GLU A 957 19.61 43.90 -0.65
CA GLU A 957 20.43 43.97 0.57
C GLU A 957 19.60 44.25 1.83
N ASN A 958 18.56 45.10 1.74
CA ASN A 958 17.67 45.40 2.87
C ASN A 958 16.78 44.20 3.23
N PHE A 959 16.23 43.49 2.22
CA PHE A 959 15.50 42.24 2.44
C PHE A 959 16.40 41.19 3.11
N VAL A 960 17.63 41.01 2.61
CA VAL A 960 18.60 40.05 3.17
C VAL A 960 18.98 40.40 4.62
N THR A 961 19.17 41.68 4.93
CA THR A 961 19.51 42.14 6.28
C THR A 961 18.37 41.91 7.27
N ARG A 962 17.12 42.24 6.88
CA ARG A 962 15.93 41.96 7.69
C ARG A 962 15.73 40.46 7.89
N PHE A 963 15.91 39.68 6.83
CA PHE A 963 15.84 38.22 6.87
C PHE A 963 16.85 37.62 7.87
N ASP A 964 18.13 38.01 7.80
CA ASP A 964 19.18 37.52 8.70
C ASP A 964 18.91 37.91 10.17
N THR A 965 18.39 39.11 10.39
CA THR A 965 18.02 39.60 11.73
C THR A 965 16.92 38.76 12.38
N ILE A 966 15.84 38.48 11.63
CA ILE A 966 14.72 37.65 12.09
C ILE A 966 15.22 36.24 12.45
N LEU A 967 16.06 35.67 11.59
CA LEU A 967 16.58 34.32 11.78
C LEU A 967 17.48 34.21 13.03
N ARG A 968 18.47 35.12 13.19
CA ARG A 968 19.38 35.09 14.34
C ARG A 968 18.65 35.27 15.67
N THR A 969 17.70 36.21 15.71
CA THR A 969 16.96 36.55 16.93
C THR A 969 16.11 35.37 17.42
N ASN A 970 15.37 34.73 16.50
CA ASN A 970 14.53 33.59 16.82
C ASN A 970 15.36 32.34 17.17
N ILE A 971 16.48 32.08 16.47
CA ILE A 971 17.35 30.94 16.82
C ILE A 971 17.98 31.13 18.21
N ALA A 972 18.46 32.34 18.55
CA ALA A 972 19.03 32.59 19.87
C ALA A 972 18.00 32.39 21.00
N LYS A 973 16.77 32.88 20.82
CA LYS A 973 15.66 32.66 21.76
C LYS A 973 15.38 31.17 21.96
N MET A 974 15.32 30.41 20.88
CA MET A 974 15.10 28.97 20.92
C MET A 974 16.24 28.22 21.63
N MET A 975 17.50 28.56 21.36
CA MET A 975 18.64 27.92 22.03
C MET A 975 18.60 28.13 23.55
N GLU A 976 18.21 29.32 24.01
CA GLU A 976 18.03 29.61 25.43
C GLU A 976 16.87 28.80 26.03
N SER A 977 15.75 28.73 25.30
CA SER A 977 14.60 27.91 25.66
C SER A 977 14.99 26.43 25.84
N VAL A 978 15.74 25.85 24.89
CA VAL A 978 16.21 24.46 24.96
C VAL A 978 17.17 24.24 26.14
N LYS A 979 18.09 25.18 26.41
CA LYS A 979 18.98 25.12 27.59
C LYS A 979 18.17 25.08 28.89
N ASN A 980 17.13 25.91 29.01
CA ASN A 980 16.23 25.91 30.17
C ASN A 980 15.44 24.60 30.29
N GLY A 981 14.99 24.03 29.16
CA GLY A 981 14.36 22.70 29.12
C GLY A 981 15.26 21.59 29.62
N ILE A 982 16.53 21.56 29.19
CA ILE A 982 17.55 20.61 29.68
C ILE A 982 17.73 20.76 31.19
N GLN A 983 17.86 21.99 31.69
CA GLN A 983 17.99 22.24 33.13
C GLN A 983 16.77 21.76 33.92
N ALA A 984 15.55 22.03 33.44
CA ALA A 984 14.32 21.60 34.11
C ALA A 984 14.18 20.08 34.21
N LEU A 985 14.78 19.33 33.27
CA LEU A 985 14.79 17.86 33.26
C LEU A 985 15.96 17.24 34.05
N THR A 986 16.99 18.03 34.36
CA THR A 986 18.21 17.56 35.06
C THR A 986 18.32 18.02 36.51
N CYS A 987 17.69 19.14 36.89
CA CYS A 987 17.92 19.82 38.17
C CYS A 987 16.95 19.47 39.32
N GLU A 988 15.99 18.55 39.18
CA GLU A 988 15.17 18.13 40.33
C GLU A 988 15.96 17.19 41.25
N PRO A 989 16.28 17.58 42.50
CA PRO A 989 16.79 16.65 43.48
C PRO A 989 15.66 15.76 43.96
N LEU A 990 15.99 14.48 44.18
CA LEU A 990 15.27 13.55 45.05
C LEU A 990 14.91 14.24 46.38
N MET A 991 13.73 14.84 46.45
CA MET A 991 13.20 15.43 47.67
C MET A 991 12.01 14.60 48.11
N GLY A 992 12.27 13.54 48.87
CA GLY A 992 11.24 12.90 49.69
C GLY A 992 11.37 11.39 49.91
N GLY A 993 12.37 10.96 50.70
CA GLY A 993 12.39 9.59 51.23
C GLY A 993 13.58 9.35 52.15
N GLN A 994 13.47 9.81 53.40
CA GLN A 994 14.44 9.50 54.45
C GLN A 994 14.34 8.02 54.87
N ASN A 995 15.54 7.43 55.05
CA ASN A 995 15.93 6.13 55.63
C ASN A 995 15.79 4.86 54.79
#